data_AF-A0A8B7IC63-F1
#
_entry.id   AF-A0A8B7IC63-F1
#
_cell.length_a   1.000
_cell.length_b   1.000
_cell.length_c   1.000
_cell.angle_alpha   90.00
_cell.angle_beta   90.00
_cell.angle_gamma   90.00
#
_symmetry.space_group_name_H-M   'P 1'
#
loop_
_entity.id
_entity.type
_entity.pdbx_description
1 polymer ?
#
loop_
_entity_poly.entity_id
_entity_poly.type
_entity_poly.pdbx_seq_one_letter_code
_entity_poly.pdbx_strand_id
1 'polypeptide(L)'
;MNRNKELHPTSVTSEPASPTNSTGKEKMDVASELNSPTSHSHDIGIFERGIKTMLSIRKSKQNLNKDKEKESTGTLRGMRLSFRFTKSYEQDKTTICNDMEEIGEKIELEPIKGKPLSVMEINELIQNRQLLEAFASIKHLEDEVIAERDADKYKDNPQEFARKSKDVDLLYNSITSTIQSIVVGTLEHPTVEETMLASLVTLIANEEAAHPNPSNTAGPGSDLLGTPRKWREEWREAINESARKRVMSIPMASKEEESSWLDLHLGFLRKNLSEDLLKVKFAVKKCYPEDYRVCNTYVEAFHKAIASHLQDLSQRPLEINELYALLDWVANTYLSELLLGHPDLKPEVKTENLSLLLTPADWDKLKNNYINSVKGKIKSYFGNILKLEITEKWEKEVQPEVEENLYNSSLSLDIQTIIAEHMKASRAISRSLEMKTLELCLAELHEFIPRFGEEFMEWNTSRDSPIFAPYFAAYINSFHDLVSGLQTVFKVNTEELQNVLAALTKNFRNNFLNKLRTKTQPLFKKILTKDWILATEKPDLLASTVSQFSEHLQHTKEPVGQELLCDIHKYVVREYITQVIKPRRKMKRETRQQVSKRMNQEAKILNNMLIDQGSASDWLLPAIHHIANIVGEKKKDKIKEYVMELCQDYPDIRKEHILAVLGLRGLGRAKRQAIIRQRYRLQESPHGGASSTLFAEIDAPTIISCF
;
A
#
# COMPACT_ATOMS: atom_id res chain seq x y z
N MET A 1 48.44 12.56 45.25
CA MET A 1 48.37 12.47 46.72
C MET A 1 47.09 11.71 47.08
N ASN A 2 47.24 10.53 47.70
CA ASN A 2 46.31 9.68 48.48
C ASN A 2 44.82 9.63 48.08
N ARG A 3 44.21 8.54 47.59
CA ARG A 3 44.22 7.09 47.94
C ARG A 3 43.51 6.75 49.26
N ASN A 4 42.65 5.72 49.18
CA ASN A 4 42.07 4.82 50.21
C ASN A 4 40.59 5.10 50.56
N LYS A 5 39.61 4.19 50.43
CA LYS A 5 39.42 2.71 50.65
C LYS A 5 38.28 2.62 51.70
N GLU A 6 37.36 1.66 51.80
CA GLU A 6 36.97 0.41 51.15
C GLU A 6 35.82 -0.17 52.04
N LEU A 7 35.11 -1.20 51.56
CA LEU A 7 34.41 -2.28 52.31
C LEU A 7 32.88 -2.25 52.47
N HIS A 8 32.25 -3.22 51.77
CA HIS A 8 30.95 -3.87 52.00
C HIS A 8 31.00 -4.85 53.20
N PRO A 9 29.85 -5.36 53.70
CA PRO A 9 29.38 -6.68 53.25
C PRO A 9 27.85 -6.86 53.06
N THR A 10 27.51 -7.73 52.09
CA THR A 10 26.49 -8.83 52.04
C THR A 10 25.52 -8.96 53.25
N SER A 11 24.21 -9.25 53.13
CA SER A 11 23.55 -10.31 52.34
C SER A 11 22.00 -10.27 52.42
N VAL A 12 21.35 -10.59 51.29
CA VAL A 12 20.23 -11.57 51.10
C VAL A 12 18.92 -11.31 51.89
N THR A 13 17.80 -10.97 51.26
CA THR A 13 16.88 -11.96 50.65
C THR A 13 15.95 -11.34 49.60
N SER A 14 15.72 -12.13 48.56
CA SER A 14 14.94 -11.96 47.34
C SER A 14 13.43 -12.25 47.51
N GLU A 15 12.56 -11.52 46.82
CA GLU A 15 11.54 -12.04 45.86
C GLU A 15 10.67 -10.92 45.25
N PRO A 16 9.96 -11.14 44.11
CA PRO A 16 10.22 -10.39 42.89
C PRO A 16 9.08 -9.48 42.41
N ALA A 17 9.45 -8.55 41.52
CA ALA A 17 8.54 -7.70 40.77
C ALA A 17 7.74 -8.50 39.72
N SER A 18 6.44 -8.23 39.67
CA SER A 18 5.51 -8.75 38.67
C SER A 18 5.70 -8.07 37.31
N PRO A 19 5.61 -8.80 36.18
CA PRO A 19 5.57 -8.21 34.85
C PRO A 19 4.12 -7.83 34.48
N THR A 20 3.87 -6.55 34.23
CA THR A 20 2.62 -6.09 33.61
C THR A 20 2.62 -6.45 32.12
N ASN A 21 1.78 -7.42 31.79
CA ASN A 21 1.45 -7.88 30.44
C ASN A 21 0.82 -6.77 29.58
N SER A 22 1.35 -6.56 28.37
CA SER A 22 0.82 -5.69 27.32
C SER A 22 -0.11 -6.41 26.32
N THR A 23 -0.82 -7.47 26.73
CA THR A 23 -1.67 -8.29 25.85
C THR A 23 -3.13 -7.81 25.75
N GLY A 24 -3.49 -6.70 26.39
CA GLY A 24 -4.87 -6.19 26.43
C GLY A 24 -5.29 -5.28 25.26
N LYS A 25 -4.35 -4.60 24.59
CA LYS A 25 -4.68 -3.61 23.55
C LYS A 25 -5.03 -4.23 22.19
N GLU A 26 -4.26 -5.21 21.73
CA GLU A 26 -4.51 -5.86 20.42
C GLU A 26 -5.83 -6.63 20.38
N LYS A 27 -6.22 -7.32 21.47
CA LYS A 27 -7.50 -8.07 21.51
C LYS A 27 -8.71 -7.15 21.40
N MET A 28 -8.63 -5.94 21.96
CA MET A 28 -9.71 -4.97 21.96
C MET A 28 -9.84 -4.29 20.58
N ASP A 29 -8.71 -4.03 19.91
CA ASP A 29 -8.67 -3.51 18.54
C ASP A 29 -9.24 -4.54 17.54
N VAL A 30 -8.84 -5.82 17.61
CA VAL A 30 -9.35 -6.89 16.72
C VAL A 30 -10.85 -7.11 16.88
N ALA A 31 -11.37 -7.10 18.11
CA ALA A 31 -12.81 -7.23 18.36
C ALA A 31 -13.59 -6.02 17.86
N SER A 32 -13.01 -4.82 17.89
CA SER A 32 -13.65 -3.61 17.35
C SER A 32 -13.66 -3.59 15.80
N GLU A 33 -12.63 -4.12 15.15
CA GLU A 33 -12.56 -4.25 13.68
C GLU A 33 -13.54 -5.31 13.13
N LEU A 34 -13.73 -6.42 13.84
CA LEU A 34 -14.63 -7.49 13.43
C LEU A 34 -16.12 -7.19 13.67
N ASN A 35 -16.45 -6.17 14.47
CA ASN A 35 -17.82 -5.87 14.91
C ASN A 35 -18.36 -4.49 14.47
N SER A 36 -17.60 -3.74 13.66
CA SER A 36 -17.98 -2.38 13.24
C SER A 36 -18.12 -2.29 11.70
N PRO A 37 -19.33 -2.30 11.13
CA PRO A 37 -19.49 -2.20 9.68
C PRO A 37 -19.15 -0.79 9.18
N THR A 38 -18.28 -0.71 8.17
CA THR A 38 -18.02 0.52 7.41
C THR A 38 -18.83 0.49 6.11
N SER A 39 -19.69 1.49 5.86
CA SER A 39 -20.57 1.51 4.68
C SER A 39 -19.86 2.02 3.43
N HIS A 40 -19.37 1.17 2.53
CA HIS A 40 -18.93 1.60 1.18
C HIS A 40 -19.14 0.52 0.10
N SER A 41 -19.37 0.96 -1.14
CA SER A 41 -19.65 0.12 -2.32
C SER A 41 -18.39 -0.52 -2.91
N HIS A 42 -18.49 -1.80 -3.28
CA HIS A 42 -17.44 -2.59 -3.93
C HIS A 42 -17.11 -2.10 -5.35
N ASP A 43 -15.83 -1.92 -5.65
CA ASP A 43 -15.30 -1.96 -7.02
C ASP A 43 -13.76 -2.14 -7.01
N ILE A 44 -13.28 -3.39 -7.05
CA ILE A 44 -11.89 -3.76 -6.72
C ILE A 44 -11.06 -4.15 -7.95
N GLY A 45 -11.69 -4.68 -9.01
CA GLY A 45 -11.02 -4.96 -10.30
C GLY A 45 -10.47 -3.71 -11.01
N ILE A 46 -10.71 -2.53 -10.44
CA ILE A 46 -10.34 -1.21 -10.94
C ILE A 46 -8.94 -0.78 -10.49
N PHE A 47 -8.44 -1.21 -9.32
CA PHE A 47 -7.18 -0.67 -8.76
C PHE A 47 -5.93 -1.19 -9.46
N GLU A 48 -5.67 -2.51 -9.46
CA GLU A 48 -4.48 -3.06 -10.14
C GLU A 48 -4.54 -2.83 -11.65
N ARG A 49 -5.75 -2.85 -12.23
CA ARG A 49 -5.99 -2.47 -13.63
C ARG A 49 -5.74 -0.98 -13.83
N GLY A 50 -6.08 -0.12 -12.86
CA GLY A 50 -5.84 1.32 -12.84
C GLY A 50 -4.37 1.66 -12.85
N ILE A 51 -3.57 1.08 -11.95
CA ILE A 51 -2.10 1.26 -11.91
C ILE A 51 -1.45 0.71 -13.16
N LYS A 52 -1.81 -0.51 -13.59
CA LYS A 52 -1.27 -1.08 -14.85
C LYS A 52 -1.68 -0.24 -16.05
N THR A 53 -2.90 0.26 -16.10
CA THR A 53 -3.40 1.17 -17.14
C THR A 53 -2.66 2.49 -17.09
N MET A 54 -2.43 3.07 -15.92
CA MET A 54 -1.66 4.30 -15.74
C MET A 54 -0.22 4.12 -16.28
N LEU A 55 0.47 3.06 -15.87
CA LEU A 55 1.82 2.74 -16.34
C LEU A 55 1.84 2.39 -17.85
N SER A 56 0.75 1.85 -18.40
CA SER A 56 0.61 1.57 -19.84
C SER A 56 0.24 2.80 -20.65
N ILE A 57 -0.58 3.70 -20.10
CA ILE A 57 -0.90 5.02 -20.66
C ILE A 57 0.37 5.86 -20.70
N ARG A 58 1.25 5.74 -19.70
CA ARG A 58 2.55 6.38 -19.72
C ARG A 58 3.39 5.94 -20.93
N LYS A 59 3.41 4.64 -21.23
CA LYS A 59 4.03 4.11 -22.47
C LYS A 59 3.35 4.63 -23.74
N SER A 60 2.02 4.76 -23.76
CA SER A 60 1.28 5.15 -24.97
C SER A 60 1.23 6.66 -25.23
N LYS A 61 1.07 7.51 -24.21
CA LYS A 61 1.12 8.99 -24.31
C LYS A 61 2.44 9.46 -24.91
N GLN A 62 3.53 8.74 -24.68
CA GLN A 62 4.83 9.07 -25.25
C GLN A 62 4.98 8.65 -26.72
N ASN A 63 4.31 7.58 -27.15
CA ASN A 63 4.18 7.26 -28.58
C ASN A 63 3.32 8.32 -29.29
N LEU A 64 2.24 8.80 -28.65
CA LEU A 64 1.42 9.90 -29.15
C LEU A 64 2.16 11.25 -29.23
N ASN A 65 3.10 11.53 -28.34
CA ASN A 65 3.93 12.75 -28.42
C ASN A 65 4.97 12.69 -29.57
N LYS A 66 5.34 11.49 -30.05
CA LYS A 66 6.07 11.34 -31.33
C LYS A 66 5.17 11.58 -32.54
N ASP A 67 3.89 11.21 -32.44
CA ASP A 67 2.94 11.38 -33.55
C ASP A 67 2.36 12.81 -33.61
N LYS A 68 2.31 13.55 -32.49
CA LYS A 68 1.79 14.93 -32.42
C LYS A 68 2.68 16.03 -33.04
N GLU A 69 3.87 15.70 -33.56
CA GLU A 69 4.56 16.57 -34.52
C GLU A 69 3.96 16.49 -35.94
N LYS A 70 2.94 15.65 -36.15
CA LYS A 70 2.10 15.65 -37.35
C LYS A 70 0.62 15.58 -36.97
N GLU A 71 -0.15 16.47 -37.57
CA GLU A 71 -1.62 16.52 -37.57
C GLU A 71 -2.31 17.14 -36.35
N SER A 72 -2.65 18.41 -36.56
CA SER A 72 -3.74 19.12 -35.92
C SER A 72 -5.12 18.63 -36.39
N THR A 73 -6.13 18.88 -35.55
CA THR A 73 -7.59 18.90 -35.77
C THR A 73 -8.35 17.56 -35.61
N GLY A 74 -9.30 17.54 -34.66
CA GLY A 74 -10.25 16.44 -34.52
C GLY A 74 -10.98 16.40 -33.18
N THR A 75 -12.20 16.94 -33.17
CA THR A 75 -13.18 17.07 -32.07
C THR A 75 -13.49 15.76 -31.32
N LEU A 76 -13.46 15.80 -29.98
CA LEU A 76 -13.80 14.67 -29.10
C LEU A 76 -15.30 14.64 -28.81
N ARG A 77 -16.03 13.70 -29.44
CA ARG A 77 -17.47 13.47 -29.24
C ARG A 77 -17.66 12.49 -28.07
N GLY A 78 -18.36 12.92 -27.04
CA GLY A 78 -18.68 12.11 -25.87
C GLY A 78 -19.60 10.93 -26.20
N MET A 79 -19.28 9.77 -25.61
CA MET A 79 -20.12 8.57 -25.69
C MET A 79 -20.75 8.32 -24.32
N ARG A 80 -21.99 8.81 -24.16
CA ARG A 80 -22.94 8.36 -23.13
C ARG A 80 -23.46 7.00 -23.58
N LEU A 81 -23.27 5.96 -22.78
CA LEU A 81 -23.99 4.70 -22.93
C LEU A 81 -25.21 4.72 -22.01
N SER A 82 -26.37 4.88 -22.63
CA SER A 82 -27.69 4.73 -22.03
C SER A 82 -28.08 3.25 -22.00
N PHE A 83 -28.41 2.71 -20.83
CA PHE A 83 -29.08 1.41 -20.74
C PHE A 83 -30.60 1.64 -20.67
N ARG A 84 -31.30 1.13 -21.68
CA ARG A 84 -32.77 1.05 -21.74
C ARG A 84 -33.24 -0.07 -20.80
N PHE A 85 -34.09 0.27 -19.86
CA PHE A 85 -34.94 -0.69 -19.15
C PHE A 85 -36.16 -1.02 -20.01
N THR A 86 -36.38 -2.30 -20.30
CA THR A 86 -37.68 -2.79 -20.79
C THR A 86 -38.47 -3.37 -19.63
N LYS A 87 -39.53 -2.64 -19.29
CA LYS A 87 -40.60 -2.99 -18.36
C LYS A 87 -41.68 -3.71 -19.16
N SER A 88 -42.23 -4.81 -18.66
CA SER A 88 -43.53 -5.32 -19.07
C SER A 88 -44.25 -5.79 -17.82
N TYR A 89 -45.34 -5.10 -17.51
CA TYR A 89 -46.44 -5.60 -16.71
C TYR A 89 -47.32 -6.45 -17.62
N GLU A 90 -47.97 -7.46 -17.06
CA GLU A 90 -49.41 -7.60 -17.26
C GLU A 90 -50.05 -8.27 -16.03
N GLN A 91 -51.29 -7.90 -15.85
CA GLN A 91 -52.09 -7.88 -14.65
C GLN A 91 -53.33 -8.71 -14.97
N ASP A 92 -53.79 -9.59 -14.07
CA ASP A 92 -55.20 -9.93 -14.08
C ASP A 92 -55.74 -10.29 -12.70
N LYS A 93 -57.00 -9.90 -12.52
CA LYS A 93 -57.70 -9.65 -11.26
C LYS A 93 -58.66 -10.79 -10.87
N THR A 94 -58.83 -10.89 -9.55
CA THR A 94 -60.06 -11.16 -8.77
C THR A 94 -60.91 -12.41 -9.04
N THR A 95 -61.19 -13.14 -7.96
CA THR A 95 -62.58 -13.42 -7.52
C THR A 95 -62.62 -13.54 -5.98
N ILE A 96 -63.62 -12.90 -5.38
CA ILE A 96 -63.98 -12.91 -3.95
C ILE A 96 -64.94 -14.08 -3.70
N CYS A 97 -64.81 -14.76 -2.56
CA CYS A 97 -65.95 -15.22 -1.76
C CYS A 97 -65.54 -15.22 -0.28
N ASN A 98 -66.30 -14.46 0.53
CA ASN A 98 -66.38 -14.65 1.98
C ASN A 98 -67.16 -15.93 2.27
N ASP A 99 -66.84 -16.62 3.37
CA ASP A 99 -67.81 -16.91 4.43
C ASP A 99 -67.10 -17.47 5.68
N MET A 100 -67.68 -17.13 6.84
CA MET A 100 -67.30 -17.54 8.19
C MET A 100 -67.43 -19.05 8.39
N GLU A 101 -66.60 -19.65 9.25
CA GLU A 101 -67.08 -20.21 10.52
C GLU A 101 -65.94 -20.70 11.41
N GLU A 102 -66.09 -20.38 12.68
CA GLU A 102 -65.28 -20.78 13.82
C GLU A 102 -65.82 -22.13 14.31
N ILE A 103 -65.03 -23.20 14.22
CA ILE A 103 -65.31 -24.46 14.93
C ILE A 103 -64.01 -24.93 15.58
N GLY A 104 -63.97 -24.81 16.90
CA GLY A 104 -63.02 -25.54 17.72
C GLY A 104 -63.45 -27.00 17.81
N GLU A 105 -62.61 -27.91 17.32
CA GLU A 105 -62.75 -29.34 17.59
C GLU A 105 -61.51 -29.86 18.33
N LYS A 106 -61.78 -30.23 19.57
CA LYS A 106 -60.92 -30.94 20.49
C LYS A 106 -60.93 -32.41 20.05
N ILE A 107 -59.92 -32.85 19.31
CA ILE A 107 -59.79 -34.25 18.92
C ILE A 107 -59.19 -35.01 20.10
N GLU A 108 -60.07 -35.68 20.86
CA GLU A 108 -59.69 -36.78 21.74
C GLU A 108 -59.16 -37.92 20.87
N LEU A 109 -57.93 -38.36 21.15
CA LEU A 109 -57.31 -39.53 20.55
C LEU A 109 -58.10 -40.79 20.94
N GLU A 110 -58.81 -41.38 19.99
CA GLU A 110 -59.32 -42.74 20.14
C GLU A 110 -58.17 -43.76 20.05
N PRO A 111 -58.20 -44.84 20.85
CA PRO A 111 -57.18 -45.88 20.83
C PRO A 111 -57.35 -46.77 19.58
N ILE A 112 -56.28 -46.91 18.80
CA ILE A 112 -56.21 -47.80 17.63
C ILE A 112 -56.40 -49.25 18.10
N LYS A 113 -57.62 -49.78 17.96
CA LYS A 113 -57.89 -51.23 17.96
C LYS A 113 -57.70 -51.75 16.53
N GLY A 114 -56.45 -51.93 16.15
CA GLY A 114 -56.03 -52.58 14.90
C GLY A 114 -55.01 -53.67 15.18
N LYS A 115 -54.97 -54.71 14.34
CA LYS A 115 -53.97 -55.79 14.39
C LYS A 115 -52.54 -55.20 14.37
N PRO A 116 -51.57 -55.70 15.17
CA PRO A 116 -50.22 -55.14 15.17
C PRO A 116 -49.60 -55.24 13.78
N LEU A 117 -49.10 -54.12 13.26
CA LEU A 117 -48.45 -54.04 11.95
C LEU A 117 -47.12 -54.81 11.99
N SER A 118 -46.78 -55.45 10.87
CA SER A 118 -45.49 -56.09 10.69
C SER A 118 -44.37 -55.05 10.56
N VAL A 119 -43.14 -55.44 10.89
CA VAL A 119 -41.92 -54.61 10.74
C VAL A 119 -41.80 -54.05 9.31
N MET A 120 -42.24 -54.80 8.29
CA MET A 120 -42.21 -54.38 6.90
C MET A 120 -43.24 -53.29 6.60
N GLU A 121 -44.48 -53.45 7.05
CA GLU A 121 -45.55 -52.45 6.88
C GLU A 121 -45.20 -51.14 7.61
N ILE A 122 -44.59 -51.22 8.78
CA ILE A 122 -44.11 -50.03 9.51
C ILE A 122 -42.99 -49.33 8.74
N ASN A 123 -42.06 -50.08 8.16
CA ASN A 123 -41.02 -49.47 7.34
C ASN A 123 -41.61 -48.82 6.07
N GLU A 124 -42.65 -49.39 5.45
CA GLU A 124 -43.37 -48.75 4.34
C GLU A 124 -44.02 -47.42 4.75
N LEU A 125 -44.62 -47.33 5.95
CA LEU A 125 -45.13 -46.08 6.50
C LEU A 125 -44.03 -45.02 6.67
N ILE A 126 -42.82 -45.43 7.10
CA ILE A 126 -41.66 -44.52 7.20
C ILE A 126 -41.24 -44.04 5.80
N GLN A 127 -41.16 -44.93 4.81
CA GLN A 127 -40.82 -44.55 3.42
C GLN A 127 -41.84 -43.59 2.81
N ASN A 128 -43.13 -43.77 3.14
CA ASN A 128 -44.23 -42.88 2.72
C ASN A 128 -44.35 -41.59 3.55
N ARG A 129 -43.41 -41.35 4.47
CA ARG A 129 -43.35 -40.17 5.36
C ARG A 129 -44.55 -40.02 6.31
N GLN A 130 -45.28 -41.11 6.58
CA GLN A 130 -46.35 -41.16 7.58
C GLN A 130 -45.76 -41.38 8.98
N LEU A 131 -44.95 -40.41 9.44
CA LEU A 131 -44.05 -40.61 10.58
C LEU A 131 -44.76 -40.79 11.94
N LEU A 132 -45.91 -40.14 12.14
CA LEU A 132 -46.66 -40.25 13.39
C LEU A 132 -47.29 -41.64 13.58
N GLU A 133 -47.84 -42.18 12.50
CA GLU A 133 -48.43 -43.53 12.46
C GLU A 133 -47.35 -44.61 12.57
N ALA A 134 -46.22 -44.40 11.89
CA ALA A 134 -45.04 -45.26 12.03
C ALA A 134 -44.54 -45.27 13.47
N PHE A 135 -44.41 -44.11 14.13
CA PHE A 135 -43.94 -44.04 15.52
C PHE A 135 -44.89 -44.71 16.50
N ALA A 136 -46.20 -44.48 16.41
CA ALA A 136 -47.18 -45.15 17.26
C ALA A 136 -47.09 -46.68 17.14
N SER A 137 -46.86 -47.17 15.91
CA SER A 137 -46.71 -48.60 15.64
C SER A 137 -45.39 -49.17 16.16
N ILE A 138 -44.28 -48.44 16.03
CA ILE A 138 -42.98 -48.82 16.63
C ILE A 138 -43.08 -48.84 18.15
N LYS A 139 -43.75 -47.85 18.75
CA LYS A 139 -43.91 -47.77 20.20
C LYS A 139 -44.70 -48.95 20.74
N HIS A 140 -45.77 -49.34 20.05
CA HIS A 140 -46.52 -50.56 20.39
C HIS A 140 -45.64 -51.81 20.30
N LEU A 141 -44.81 -51.96 19.25
CA LEU A 141 -43.87 -53.07 19.14
C LEU A 141 -42.81 -53.06 20.23
N GLU A 142 -42.28 -51.89 20.59
CA GLU A 142 -41.33 -51.72 21.69
C GLU A 142 -41.95 -52.13 23.02
N ASP A 143 -43.15 -51.66 23.34
CA ASP A 143 -43.86 -51.98 24.57
C ASP A 143 -44.22 -53.48 24.63
N GLU A 144 -44.58 -54.10 23.49
CA GLU A 144 -44.80 -55.55 23.38
C GLU A 144 -43.49 -56.32 23.68
N VAL A 145 -42.37 -55.92 23.09
CA VAL A 145 -41.06 -56.56 23.30
C VAL A 145 -40.60 -56.39 24.76
N ILE A 146 -40.83 -55.24 25.37
CA ILE A 146 -40.54 -54.99 26.79
C ILE A 146 -41.44 -55.84 27.69
N ALA A 147 -42.75 -55.91 27.43
CA ALA A 147 -43.68 -56.72 28.19
C ALA A 147 -43.37 -58.22 28.07
N GLU A 148 -43.00 -58.70 26.88
CA GLU A 148 -42.58 -60.09 26.66
C GLU A 148 -41.25 -60.42 27.37
N ARG A 149 -40.31 -59.44 27.43
CA ARG A 149 -39.08 -59.55 28.23
C ARG A 149 -39.40 -59.65 29.72
N ASP A 150 -40.22 -58.74 30.24
CA ASP A 150 -40.56 -58.67 31.66
C ASP A 150 -41.41 -59.86 32.12
N ALA A 151 -42.13 -60.50 31.19
CA ALA A 151 -42.83 -61.77 31.38
C ALA A 151 -41.92 -63.02 31.24
N ASP A 152 -40.59 -62.85 31.15
CA ASP A 152 -39.60 -63.92 31.04
C ASP A 152 -39.76 -64.85 29.81
N LYS A 153 -40.48 -64.42 28.77
CA LYS A 153 -40.84 -65.24 27.58
C LYS A 153 -39.62 -65.73 26.79
N TYR A 154 -38.48 -65.05 26.94
CA TYR A 154 -37.26 -65.29 26.17
C TYR A 154 -36.16 -66.05 26.92
N LYS A 155 -36.45 -66.58 28.12
CA LYS A 155 -35.48 -67.36 28.92
C LYS A 155 -34.83 -68.51 28.14
N ASP A 156 -35.58 -69.16 27.25
CA ASP A 156 -35.12 -70.31 26.46
C ASP A 156 -34.63 -69.93 25.03
N ASN A 157 -34.83 -68.67 24.60
CA ASN A 157 -34.46 -68.21 23.25
C ASN A 157 -33.96 -66.75 23.22
N PRO A 158 -32.77 -66.46 23.78
CA PRO A 158 -32.22 -65.10 23.81
C PRO A 158 -31.93 -64.51 22.42
N GLN A 159 -31.76 -65.36 21.40
CA GLN A 159 -31.50 -64.92 20.04
C GLN A 159 -32.73 -64.29 19.38
N GLU A 160 -33.94 -64.72 19.73
CA GLU A 160 -35.20 -64.14 19.22
C GLU A 160 -35.47 -62.76 19.82
N PHE A 161 -35.23 -62.59 21.12
CA PHE A 161 -35.27 -61.28 21.77
C PHE A 161 -34.30 -60.29 21.10
N ALA A 162 -33.05 -60.72 20.87
CA ALA A 162 -32.05 -59.88 20.20
C ALA A 162 -32.46 -59.50 18.76
N ARG A 163 -33.15 -60.38 18.03
CA ARG A 163 -33.68 -60.07 16.69
C ARG A 163 -34.80 -59.03 16.76
N LYS A 164 -35.80 -59.23 17.62
CA LYS A 164 -36.90 -58.27 17.78
C LYS A 164 -36.44 -56.90 18.30
N SER A 165 -35.51 -56.88 19.26
CA SER A 165 -34.86 -55.65 19.72
C SER A 165 -34.16 -54.92 18.58
N LYS A 166 -33.41 -55.65 17.75
CA LYS A 166 -32.72 -55.09 16.61
C LYS A 166 -33.67 -54.57 15.53
N ASP A 167 -34.80 -55.26 15.31
CA ASP A 167 -35.82 -54.81 14.36
C ASP A 167 -36.44 -53.48 14.81
N VAL A 168 -36.75 -53.34 16.12
CA VAL A 168 -37.21 -52.07 16.72
C VAL A 168 -36.15 -50.98 16.60
N ASP A 169 -34.87 -51.29 16.90
CA ASP A 169 -33.75 -50.34 16.74
C ASP A 169 -33.61 -49.87 15.28
N LEU A 170 -33.73 -50.77 14.30
CA LEU A 170 -33.64 -50.44 12.88
C LEU A 170 -34.78 -49.52 12.44
N LEU A 171 -36.01 -49.76 12.92
CA LEU A 171 -37.15 -48.88 12.63
C LEU A 171 -36.98 -47.49 13.24
N TYR A 172 -36.50 -47.39 14.49
CA TYR A 172 -36.16 -46.12 15.11
C TYR A 172 -35.06 -45.37 14.33
N ASN A 173 -34.00 -46.08 13.90
CA ASN A 173 -32.93 -45.49 13.08
C ASN A 173 -33.44 -45.04 11.69
N SER A 174 -34.41 -45.75 11.12
CA SER A 174 -35.07 -45.37 9.86
C SER A 174 -35.88 -44.08 10.03
N ILE A 175 -36.59 -43.92 11.15
CA ILE A 175 -37.22 -42.62 11.50
C ILE A 175 -36.16 -41.54 11.65
N THR A 176 -35.10 -41.74 12.45
CA THR A 176 -34.02 -40.76 12.63
C THR A 176 -33.44 -40.29 11.30
N SER A 177 -33.17 -41.24 10.38
CA SER A 177 -32.67 -40.94 9.03
C SER A 177 -33.66 -40.10 8.22
N THR A 178 -34.96 -40.40 8.33
CA THR A 178 -36.01 -39.64 7.65
C THR A 178 -36.16 -38.23 8.25
N ILE A 179 -36.06 -38.07 9.57
CA ILE A 179 -36.02 -36.77 10.26
C ILE A 179 -34.87 -35.93 9.71
N GLN A 180 -33.65 -36.48 9.69
CA GLN A 180 -32.47 -35.80 9.17
C GLN A 180 -32.66 -35.40 7.70
N SER A 181 -33.22 -36.29 6.86
CA SER A 181 -33.50 -36.02 5.44
C SER A 181 -34.48 -34.86 5.24
N ILE A 182 -35.58 -34.82 6.02
CA ILE A 182 -36.58 -33.74 5.94
C ILE A 182 -35.95 -32.40 6.33
N VAL A 183 -35.22 -32.36 7.45
CA VAL A 183 -34.62 -31.13 7.96
C VAL A 183 -33.54 -30.62 7.01
N VAL A 184 -32.70 -31.50 6.47
CA VAL A 184 -31.67 -31.13 5.49
C VAL A 184 -32.29 -30.57 4.22
N GLY A 185 -33.34 -31.21 3.69
CA GLY A 185 -34.03 -30.79 2.47
C GLY A 185 -34.89 -29.52 2.61
N THR A 186 -35.14 -29.04 3.84
CA THR A 186 -36.03 -27.89 4.10
C THR A 186 -35.58 -26.61 3.38
N LEU A 187 -34.26 -26.39 3.24
CA LEU A 187 -33.71 -25.23 2.54
C LEU A 187 -33.40 -25.49 1.06
N GLU A 188 -33.43 -26.74 0.61
CA GLU A 188 -33.14 -27.11 -0.79
C GLU A 188 -34.34 -26.86 -1.71
N HIS A 189 -35.55 -27.09 -1.22
CA HIS A 189 -36.78 -26.85 -1.99
C HIS A 189 -37.17 -25.37 -1.99
N PRO A 190 -37.80 -24.83 -3.04
CA PRO A 190 -38.25 -23.42 -3.06
C PRO A 190 -39.38 -23.15 -2.06
N THR A 191 -40.26 -24.13 -1.84
CA THR A 191 -41.41 -24.05 -0.92
C THR A 191 -41.13 -24.84 0.36
N VAL A 192 -41.69 -24.38 1.49
CA VAL A 192 -41.62 -25.09 2.77
C VAL A 192 -42.86 -25.98 2.89
N GLU A 193 -42.66 -27.27 3.15
CA GLU A 193 -43.74 -28.21 3.43
C GLU A 193 -44.18 -28.08 4.89
N GLU A 194 -45.03 -27.09 5.18
CA GLU A 194 -45.43 -26.73 6.55
C GLU A 194 -46.06 -27.91 7.33
N THR A 195 -46.89 -28.71 6.66
CA THR A 195 -47.55 -29.88 7.25
C THR A 195 -46.56 -30.98 7.65
N MET A 196 -45.51 -31.18 6.85
CA MET A 196 -44.44 -32.15 7.13
C MET A 196 -43.59 -31.71 8.32
N LEU A 197 -43.25 -30.42 8.42
CA LEU A 197 -42.50 -29.87 9.55
C LEU A 197 -43.33 -29.90 10.85
N ALA A 198 -44.63 -29.58 10.79
CA ALA A 198 -45.52 -29.68 11.95
C ALA A 198 -45.67 -31.14 12.44
N SER A 199 -45.76 -32.09 11.50
CA SER A 199 -45.79 -33.53 11.81
C SER A 199 -44.48 -33.98 12.46
N LEU A 200 -43.35 -33.46 11.99
CA LEU A 200 -42.03 -33.72 12.58
C LEU A 200 -41.92 -33.18 14.01
N VAL A 201 -42.39 -31.97 14.28
CA VAL A 201 -42.40 -31.40 15.64
C VAL A 201 -43.25 -32.25 16.58
N THR A 202 -44.44 -32.64 16.12
CA THR A 202 -45.35 -33.49 16.90
C THR A 202 -44.71 -34.86 17.19
N LEU A 203 -43.99 -35.43 16.23
CA LEU A 203 -43.25 -36.67 16.39
C LEU A 203 -42.18 -36.56 17.49
N ILE A 204 -41.37 -35.50 17.46
CA ILE A 204 -40.33 -35.27 18.47
C ILE A 204 -40.96 -35.06 19.85
N ALA A 205 -42.04 -34.29 19.95
CA ALA A 205 -42.76 -34.10 21.21
C ALA A 205 -43.34 -35.42 21.76
N ASN A 206 -43.86 -36.29 20.89
CA ASN A 206 -44.37 -37.60 21.27
C ASN A 206 -43.25 -38.52 21.79
N GLU A 207 -42.06 -38.47 21.21
CA GLU A 207 -40.88 -39.20 21.70
C GLU A 207 -40.46 -38.70 23.10
N GLU A 208 -40.36 -37.38 23.28
CA GLU A 208 -40.00 -36.75 24.56
C GLU A 208 -41.03 -37.06 25.65
N ALA A 209 -42.32 -37.12 25.30
CA ALA A 209 -43.41 -37.49 26.20
C ALA A 209 -43.43 -39.00 26.52
N ALA A 210 -43.08 -39.86 25.56
CA ALA A 210 -43.04 -41.31 25.73
C ALA A 210 -41.84 -41.77 26.59
N HIS A 211 -40.78 -40.96 26.69
CA HIS A 211 -39.55 -41.28 27.43
C HIS A 211 -39.05 -40.11 28.31
N PRO A 212 -39.78 -39.71 29.37
CA PRO A 212 -39.35 -38.63 30.25
C PRO A 212 -38.18 -39.06 31.16
N ASN A 213 -36.99 -38.50 30.88
CA ASN A 213 -35.72 -38.52 31.64
C ASN A 213 -35.27 -39.87 32.29
N PRO A 214 -34.16 -40.48 31.83
CA PRO A 214 -33.54 -41.59 32.55
C PRO A 214 -32.84 -41.06 33.80
N SER A 215 -33.38 -41.34 34.98
CA SER A 215 -32.61 -41.25 36.22
C SER A 215 -31.50 -42.30 36.17
N ASN A 216 -30.29 -41.91 35.73
CA ASN A 216 -28.99 -42.57 35.91
C ASN A 216 -28.99 -44.07 36.32
N THR A 217 -29.54 -44.94 35.48
CA THR A 217 -29.32 -46.39 35.58
C THR A 217 -29.03 -46.98 34.21
N ALA A 218 -27.95 -46.54 33.57
CA ALA A 218 -27.41 -47.23 32.39
C ALA A 218 -25.91 -47.46 32.61
N GLY A 219 -25.55 -48.69 33.01
CA GLY A 219 -24.19 -49.17 32.92
C GLY A 219 -23.80 -49.42 31.44
N PRO A 220 -22.50 -49.50 31.11
CA PRO A 220 -22.05 -49.71 29.73
C PRO A 220 -22.51 -51.11 29.26
N GLY A 221 -23.37 -51.15 28.24
CA GLY A 221 -23.88 -52.39 27.63
C GLY A 221 -25.37 -52.68 27.84
N SER A 222 -26.19 -51.73 28.29
CA SER A 222 -27.64 -51.90 28.42
C SER A 222 -28.37 -51.81 27.08
N ASP A 223 -29.35 -52.70 26.85
CA ASP A 223 -30.24 -52.70 25.69
C ASP A 223 -30.85 -51.31 25.42
N LEU A 224 -30.87 -50.90 24.15
CA LEU A 224 -31.43 -49.62 23.70
C LEU A 224 -32.97 -49.55 23.78
N LEU A 225 -33.62 -50.68 24.02
CA LEU A 225 -35.07 -50.80 24.22
C LEU A 225 -35.55 -49.91 25.38
N GLY A 226 -36.48 -49.01 25.10
CA GLY A 226 -37.08 -48.10 26.07
C GLY A 226 -36.27 -46.83 26.35
N THR A 227 -35.16 -46.60 25.65
CA THR A 227 -34.33 -45.39 25.82
C THR A 227 -34.68 -44.31 24.78
N PRO A 228 -34.66 -43.01 25.15
CA PRO A 228 -34.91 -41.93 24.21
C PRO A 228 -33.80 -41.87 23.15
N ARG A 229 -34.19 -41.74 21.88
CA ARG A 229 -33.29 -41.49 20.74
C ARG A 229 -32.83 -40.04 20.67
N LYS A 230 -33.48 -39.16 21.44
CA LYS A 230 -33.18 -37.73 21.55
C LYS A 230 -33.30 -37.05 20.19
N TRP A 231 -34.42 -37.21 19.50
CA TRP A 231 -34.60 -36.65 18.16
C TRP A 231 -34.51 -35.12 18.10
N ARG A 232 -34.63 -34.42 19.24
CA ARG A 232 -34.32 -32.98 19.32
C ARG A 232 -32.83 -32.67 19.12
N GLU A 233 -31.93 -33.51 19.62
CA GLU A 233 -30.49 -33.38 19.36
C GLU A 233 -30.18 -33.71 17.89
N GLU A 234 -30.75 -34.79 17.36
CA GLU A 234 -30.62 -35.17 15.95
C GLU A 234 -31.18 -34.12 14.98
N TRP A 235 -32.29 -33.46 15.33
CA TRP A 235 -32.82 -32.32 14.59
C TRP A 235 -31.82 -31.16 14.53
N ARG A 236 -31.15 -30.85 15.65
CA ARG A 236 -30.14 -29.79 15.71
C ARG A 236 -28.93 -30.13 14.84
N GLU A 237 -28.47 -31.38 14.88
CA GLU A 237 -27.37 -31.83 14.02
C GLU A 237 -27.76 -31.85 12.54
N ALA A 238 -29.00 -32.21 12.22
CA ALA A 238 -29.51 -32.12 10.85
C ALA A 238 -29.55 -30.66 10.33
N ILE A 239 -29.82 -29.68 11.20
CA ILE A 239 -29.69 -28.26 10.86
C ILE A 239 -28.23 -27.88 10.59
N ASN A 240 -27.28 -28.33 11.42
CA ASN A 240 -25.85 -28.11 11.18
C ASN A 240 -25.43 -28.68 9.82
N GLU A 241 -25.88 -29.89 9.50
CA GLU A 241 -25.58 -30.55 8.23
C GLU A 241 -26.27 -29.84 7.03
N SER A 242 -27.51 -29.36 7.21
CA SER A 242 -28.21 -28.54 6.20
C SER A 242 -27.40 -27.29 5.89
N ALA A 243 -27.02 -26.51 6.91
CA ALA A 243 -26.23 -25.29 6.75
C ALA A 243 -24.87 -25.58 6.09
N ARG A 244 -24.17 -26.64 6.52
CA ARG A 244 -22.89 -27.08 5.94
C ARG A 244 -23.04 -27.43 4.45
N LYS A 245 -24.05 -28.21 4.07
CA LYS A 245 -24.33 -28.56 2.68
C LYS A 245 -24.64 -27.33 1.83
N ARG A 246 -25.45 -26.41 2.34
CA ARG A 246 -25.77 -25.14 1.64
C ARG A 246 -24.51 -24.33 1.36
N VAL A 247 -23.66 -24.13 2.37
CA VAL A 247 -22.37 -23.41 2.22
C VAL A 247 -21.45 -24.09 1.20
N MET A 248 -21.31 -25.41 1.29
CA MET A 248 -20.43 -26.19 0.41
C MET A 248 -20.96 -26.38 -1.02
N SER A 249 -22.27 -26.25 -1.22
CA SER A 249 -22.92 -26.38 -2.53
C SER A 249 -22.73 -25.15 -3.42
N ILE A 250 -22.26 -24.03 -2.86
CA ILE A 250 -22.06 -22.80 -3.62
C ILE A 250 -20.91 -23.00 -4.61
N PRO A 251 -21.11 -22.71 -5.90
CA PRO A 251 -20.08 -22.84 -6.90
C PRO A 251 -18.81 -22.09 -6.52
N MET A 252 -17.66 -22.75 -6.69
CA MET A 252 -16.34 -22.15 -6.66
C MET A 252 -15.76 -22.30 -8.07
N ALA A 253 -15.67 -21.21 -8.82
CA ALA A 253 -14.98 -21.21 -10.09
C ALA A 253 -13.49 -21.57 -9.89
N SER A 254 -12.87 -22.21 -10.89
CA SER A 254 -11.44 -22.51 -10.82
C SER A 254 -10.63 -21.22 -10.95
N LYS A 255 -9.43 -21.20 -10.36
CA LYS A 255 -8.52 -20.04 -10.40
C LYS A 255 -8.06 -19.74 -11.83
N GLU A 256 -8.05 -20.74 -12.72
CA GLU A 256 -7.70 -20.58 -14.14
C GLU A 256 -8.82 -19.96 -15.00
N GLU A 257 -10.09 -20.09 -14.58
CA GLU A 257 -11.25 -19.63 -15.35
C GLU A 257 -11.60 -18.16 -15.08
N GLU A 258 -11.47 -17.70 -13.83
CA GLU A 258 -11.88 -16.35 -13.43
C GLU A 258 -10.91 -15.68 -12.43
N SER A 259 -10.33 -14.54 -12.82
CA SER A 259 -9.37 -13.78 -12.00
C SER A 259 -9.94 -13.23 -10.68
N SER A 260 -11.26 -13.31 -10.50
CA SER A 260 -12.00 -12.82 -9.33
C SER A 260 -12.90 -13.92 -8.74
N TRP A 261 -12.50 -15.19 -8.86
CA TRP A 261 -13.29 -16.34 -8.40
C TRP A 261 -13.73 -16.21 -6.93
N LEU A 262 -12.85 -15.70 -6.04
CA LEU A 262 -13.16 -15.60 -4.61
C LEU A 262 -14.18 -14.49 -4.32
N ASP A 263 -14.06 -13.33 -4.98
CA ASP A 263 -15.06 -12.25 -4.88
C ASP A 263 -16.44 -12.76 -5.30
N LEU A 264 -16.51 -13.50 -6.42
CA LEU A 264 -17.75 -14.07 -6.94
C LEU A 264 -18.33 -15.12 -5.99
N HIS A 265 -17.48 -16.02 -5.50
CA HIS A 265 -17.88 -17.05 -4.54
C HIS A 265 -18.44 -16.44 -3.25
N LEU A 266 -17.76 -15.44 -2.67
CA LEU A 266 -18.21 -14.71 -1.48
C LEU A 266 -19.50 -13.93 -1.73
N GLY A 267 -19.70 -13.41 -2.95
CA GLY A 267 -20.94 -12.78 -3.40
C GLY A 267 -22.12 -13.76 -3.45
N PHE A 268 -21.92 -14.96 -4.00
CA PHE A 268 -22.93 -16.02 -4.01
C PHE A 268 -23.24 -16.52 -2.60
N LEU A 269 -22.21 -16.68 -1.75
CA LEU A 269 -22.37 -17.05 -0.34
C LEU A 269 -23.23 -16.06 0.41
N ARG A 270 -22.96 -14.76 0.26
CA ARG A 270 -23.79 -13.70 0.83
C ARG A 270 -25.25 -13.79 0.37
N LYS A 271 -25.48 -13.93 -0.94
CA LYS A 271 -26.82 -13.96 -1.52
C LYS A 271 -27.62 -15.16 -1.03
N ASN A 272 -27.07 -16.36 -1.18
CA ASN A 272 -27.76 -17.61 -0.83
C ASN A 272 -28.04 -17.68 0.67
N LEU A 273 -27.09 -17.26 1.51
CA LEU A 273 -27.29 -17.23 2.96
C LEU A 273 -28.41 -16.26 3.35
N SER A 274 -28.45 -15.07 2.74
CA SER A 274 -29.51 -14.10 3.02
C SER A 274 -30.89 -14.64 2.64
N GLU A 275 -31.02 -15.24 1.45
CA GLU A 275 -32.25 -15.89 1.00
C GLU A 275 -32.69 -17.02 1.95
N ASP A 276 -31.75 -17.87 2.38
CA ASP A 276 -32.01 -18.99 3.29
C ASP A 276 -32.45 -18.49 4.68
N LEU A 277 -31.77 -17.48 5.24
CA LEU A 277 -32.13 -16.93 6.56
C LEU A 277 -33.49 -16.22 6.54
N LEU A 278 -33.81 -15.51 5.46
CA LEU A 278 -35.14 -14.90 5.28
C LEU A 278 -36.21 -15.99 5.16
N LYS A 279 -35.94 -17.06 4.41
CA LYS A 279 -36.84 -18.23 4.31
C LYS A 279 -37.06 -18.87 5.67
N VAL A 280 -36.00 -19.05 6.46
CA VAL A 280 -36.10 -19.59 7.83
C VAL A 280 -37.00 -18.71 8.69
N LYS A 281 -36.83 -17.39 8.63
CA LYS A 281 -37.63 -16.46 9.42
C LYS A 281 -39.10 -16.41 8.99
N PHE A 282 -39.39 -16.33 7.70
CA PHE A 282 -40.75 -16.07 7.21
C PHE A 282 -41.62 -17.32 7.03
N ALA A 283 -41.01 -18.48 6.77
CA ALA A 283 -41.72 -19.73 6.51
C ALA A 283 -41.42 -20.79 7.59
N VAL A 284 -40.15 -21.13 7.80
CA VAL A 284 -39.78 -22.25 8.70
C VAL A 284 -40.15 -21.96 10.15
N LYS A 285 -39.91 -20.74 10.65
CA LYS A 285 -40.22 -20.34 12.04
C LYS A 285 -41.67 -20.62 12.43
N LYS A 286 -42.62 -20.45 11.50
CA LYS A 286 -44.06 -20.65 11.76
C LYS A 286 -44.43 -22.10 12.04
N CYS A 287 -43.61 -23.05 11.59
CA CYS A 287 -43.85 -24.48 11.71
C CYS A 287 -43.39 -25.06 13.06
N TYR A 288 -42.69 -24.27 13.88
CA TYR A 288 -42.08 -24.72 15.12
C TYR A 288 -42.54 -23.87 16.32
N PRO A 289 -42.70 -24.48 17.50
CA PRO A 289 -42.95 -23.71 18.72
C PRO A 289 -41.70 -22.93 19.18
N GLU A 290 -41.92 -21.90 19.98
CA GLU A 290 -40.89 -20.91 20.35
C GLU A 290 -39.73 -21.49 21.19
N ASP A 291 -39.95 -22.62 21.87
CA ASP A 291 -38.93 -23.34 22.65
C ASP A 291 -37.78 -23.86 21.76
N TYR A 292 -38.03 -24.15 20.49
CA TYR A 292 -37.00 -24.62 19.54
C TYR A 292 -36.02 -23.51 19.12
N ARG A 293 -36.40 -22.23 19.26
CA ARG A 293 -35.58 -21.07 18.86
C ARG A 293 -34.96 -21.26 17.47
N VAL A 294 -35.79 -21.65 16.50
CA VAL A 294 -35.35 -22.13 15.17
C VAL A 294 -34.42 -21.14 14.47
N CYS A 295 -34.78 -19.86 14.43
CA CYS A 295 -33.94 -18.83 13.79
C CYS A 295 -32.54 -18.77 14.39
N ASN A 296 -32.41 -18.80 15.72
CA ASN A 296 -31.10 -18.78 16.39
C ASN A 296 -30.30 -20.05 16.08
N THR A 297 -30.95 -21.22 16.11
CA THR A 297 -30.29 -22.50 15.80
C THR A 297 -29.75 -22.52 14.36
N TYR A 298 -30.52 -22.04 13.38
CA TYR A 298 -30.04 -21.92 12.00
C TYR A 298 -28.92 -20.89 11.85
N VAL A 299 -29.02 -19.73 12.51
CA VAL A 299 -27.96 -18.71 12.46
C VAL A 299 -26.65 -19.25 13.06
N GLU A 300 -26.70 -19.96 14.19
CA GLU A 300 -25.52 -20.61 14.79
C GLU A 300 -24.93 -21.69 13.87
N ALA A 301 -25.78 -22.50 13.23
CA ALA A 301 -25.36 -23.53 12.28
C ALA A 301 -24.67 -22.93 11.06
N PHE A 302 -25.25 -21.89 10.45
CA PHE A 302 -24.64 -21.17 9.34
C PHE A 302 -23.35 -20.45 9.75
N HIS A 303 -23.32 -19.84 10.95
CA HIS A 303 -22.12 -19.22 11.48
C HIS A 303 -20.97 -20.22 11.60
N LYS A 304 -21.22 -21.40 12.18
CA LYS A 304 -20.22 -22.48 12.29
C LYS A 304 -19.75 -22.98 10.92
N ALA A 305 -20.69 -23.21 9.98
CA ALA A 305 -20.37 -23.68 8.63
C ALA A 305 -19.52 -22.67 7.86
N ILE A 306 -19.84 -21.38 7.95
CA ILE A 306 -19.08 -20.30 7.30
C ILE A 306 -17.71 -20.13 7.97
N ALA A 307 -17.64 -20.15 9.29
CA ALA A 307 -16.37 -20.06 10.02
C ALA A 307 -15.39 -21.15 9.56
N SER A 308 -15.85 -22.41 9.49
CA SER A 308 -15.04 -23.53 8.99
C SER A 308 -14.63 -23.33 7.53
N HIS A 309 -15.56 -22.91 6.68
CA HIS A 309 -15.29 -22.72 5.25
C HIS A 309 -14.27 -21.60 4.98
N LEU A 310 -14.41 -20.46 5.66
CA LEU A 310 -13.46 -19.35 5.53
C LEU A 310 -12.10 -19.69 6.13
N GLN A 311 -12.07 -20.49 7.19
CA GLN A 311 -10.82 -21.01 7.74
C GLN A 311 -10.08 -21.87 6.72
N ASP A 312 -10.78 -22.78 6.03
CA ASP A 312 -10.19 -23.61 4.97
C ASP A 312 -9.69 -22.77 3.79
N LEU A 313 -10.45 -21.75 3.38
CA LEU A 313 -10.03 -20.80 2.34
C LEU A 313 -8.78 -20.01 2.76
N SER A 314 -8.66 -19.62 4.03
CA SER A 314 -7.52 -18.86 4.54
C SER A 314 -6.19 -19.65 4.57
N GLN A 315 -6.25 -20.98 4.52
CA GLN A 315 -5.05 -21.82 4.44
C GLN A 315 -4.50 -21.96 3.01
N ARG A 316 -5.29 -21.58 1.99
CA ARG A 316 -4.85 -21.62 0.60
C ARG A 316 -3.84 -20.49 0.31
N PRO A 317 -2.96 -20.66 -0.70
CA PRO A 317 -2.10 -19.56 -1.15
C PRO A 317 -2.95 -18.53 -1.92
N LEU A 318 -3.39 -17.49 -1.21
CA LEU A 318 -4.20 -16.41 -1.75
C LEU A 318 -3.33 -15.25 -2.29
N GLU A 319 -3.73 -14.70 -3.42
CA GLU A 319 -3.18 -13.48 -4.02
C GLU A 319 -3.72 -12.22 -3.34
N ILE A 320 -3.11 -11.06 -3.62
CA ILE A 320 -3.51 -9.79 -3.00
C ILE A 320 -5.00 -9.45 -3.15
N ASN A 321 -5.60 -9.72 -4.32
CA ASN A 321 -7.01 -9.44 -4.58
C ASN A 321 -7.91 -10.42 -3.80
N GLU A 322 -7.51 -11.68 -3.72
CA GLU A 322 -8.21 -12.73 -2.97
C GLU A 322 -8.12 -12.47 -1.45
N LEU A 323 -6.94 -12.06 -0.96
CA LEU A 323 -6.72 -11.66 0.43
C LEU A 323 -7.58 -10.44 0.80
N TYR A 324 -7.64 -9.45 -0.09
CA TYR A 324 -8.52 -8.29 0.08
C TYR A 324 -9.98 -8.74 0.18
N ALA A 325 -10.46 -9.54 -0.79
CA ALA A 325 -11.84 -10.00 -0.86
C ALA A 325 -12.30 -10.66 0.43
N LEU A 326 -11.45 -11.57 0.95
CA LEU A 326 -11.73 -12.29 2.18
C LEU A 326 -11.74 -11.37 3.40
N LEU A 327 -10.76 -10.48 3.53
CA LEU A 327 -10.68 -9.52 4.63
C LEU A 327 -11.87 -8.56 4.64
N ASP A 328 -12.21 -7.99 3.49
CA ASP A 328 -13.33 -7.06 3.32
C ASP A 328 -14.68 -7.74 3.58
N TRP A 329 -14.84 -8.98 3.13
CA TRP A 329 -16.08 -9.72 3.37
C TRP A 329 -16.28 -10.00 4.87
N VAL A 330 -15.23 -10.42 5.57
CA VAL A 330 -15.29 -10.69 7.02
C VAL A 330 -15.51 -9.41 7.82
N ALA A 331 -14.76 -8.33 7.54
CA ALA A 331 -14.85 -7.08 8.30
C ALA A 331 -16.12 -6.28 7.98
N ASN A 332 -16.48 -6.16 6.70
CA ASN A 332 -17.49 -5.20 6.25
C ASN A 332 -18.76 -5.82 5.69
N THR A 333 -18.75 -7.08 5.25
CA THR A 333 -19.95 -7.69 4.64
C THR A 333 -20.74 -8.53 5.63
N TYR A 334 -20.08 -9.37 6.41
CA TYR A 334 -20.73 -10.42 7.21
C TYR A 334 -21.77 -9.88 8.22
N LEU A 335 -21.40 -8.86 8.99
CA LEU A 335 -22.28 -8.24 10.00
C LEU A 335 -23.08 -7.03 9.47
N SER A 336 -22.91 -6.68 8.19
CA SER A 336 -23.60 -5.52 7.61
C SER A 336 -25.09 -5.78 7.34
N GLU A 337 -25.80 -4.72 6.98
CA GLU A 337 -27.19 -4.78 6.51
C GLU A 337 -27.38 -5.64 5.25
N LEU A 338 -26.30 -5.96 4.54
CA LEU A 338 -26.34 -6.84 3.37
C LEU A 338 -26.48 -8.32 3.74
N LEU A 339 -26.26 -8.69 5.01
CA LEU A 339 -26.30 -10.08 5.47
C LEU A 339 -26.94 -10.22 6.86
N LEU A 340 -26.16 -10.39 7.94
CA LEU A 340 -26.74 -10.64 9.27
C LEU A 340 -27.40 -9.40 9.90
N GLY A 341 -27.00 -8.20 9.49
CA GLY A 341 -27.60 -6.94 9.93
C GLY A 341 -28.88 -6.56 9.18
N HIS A 342 -29.35 -7.39 8.24
CA HIS A 342 -30.49 -7.08 7.37
C HIS A 342 -31.75 -6.74 8.19
N PRO A 343 -32.48 -5.65 7.88
CA PRO A 343 -33.63 -5.20 8.68
C PRO A 343 -34.70 -6.27 8.81
N ASP A 344 -34.95 -7.03 7.74
CA ASP A 344 -35.94 -8.09 7.73
C ASP A 344 -35.56 -9.30 8.60
N LEU A 345 -34.34 -9.39 9.14
CA LEU A 345 -33.95 -10.44 10.08
C LEU A 345 -34.15 -10.05 11.56
N LYS A 346 -34.42 -8.76 11.85
CA LYS A 346 -34.71 -8.27 13.21
C LYS A 346 -36.18 -8.48 13.58
N PRO A 347 -36.53 -8.82 14.84
CA PRO A 347 -35.67 -8.93 16.03
C PRO A 347 -35.06 -10.34 16.28
N GLU A 348 -35.34 -11.33 15.42
CA GLU A 348 -35.00 -12.74 15.65
C GLU A 348 -33.49 -13.00 15.68
N VAL A 349 -32.73 -12.33 14.82
CA VAL A 349 -31.27 -12.51 14.74
C VAL A 349 -30.58 -11.50 15.65
N LYS A 350 -29.95 -11.99 16.72
CA LYS A 350 -29.13 -11.20 17.64
C LYS A 350 -27.65 -11.52 17.41
N THR A 351 -26.94 -10.65 16.71
CA THR A 351 -25.52 -10.82 16.38
C THR A 351 -24.58 -10.75 17.60
N GLU A 352 -25.02 -10.12 18.68
CA GLU A 352 -24.26 -9.95 19.94
C GLU A 352 -23.89 -11.27 20.63
N ASN A 353 -24.62 -12.35 20.34
CA ASN A 353 -24.41 -13.67 20.95
C ASN A 353 -23.50 -14.58 20.11
N LEU A 354 -23.09 -14.16 18.91
CA LEU A 354 -22.26 -14.98 18.03
C LEU A 354 -20.79 -14.85 18.42
N SER A 355 -20.07 -15.97 18.30
CA SER A 355 -18.61 -15.96 18.37
C SER A 355 -18.00 -15.15 17.22
N LEU A 356 -16.71 -14.83 17.34
CA LEU A 356 -15.96 -14.27 16.22
C LEU A 356 -15.90 -15.29 15.07
N LEU A 357 -16.15 -14.82 13.84
CA LEU A 357 -16.18 -15.67 12.65
C LEU A 357 -14.83 -16.32 12.37
N LEU A 358 -13.74 -15.60 12.64
CA LEU A 358 -12.38 -16.11 12.60
C LEU A 358 -11.73 -15.93 13.97
N THR A 359 -10.81 -16.83 14.30
CA THR A 359 -9.99 -16.65 15.51
C THR A 359 -9.10 -15.42 15.35
N PRO A 360 -8.74 -14.72 16.44
CA PRO A 360 -7.82 -13.58 16.36
C PRO A 360 -6.49 -13.94 15.68
N ALA A 361 -5.99 -15.17 15.90
CA ALA A 361 -4.77 -15.67 15.27
C ALA A 361 -4.91 -15.82 13.75
N ASP A 362 -6.02 -16.36 13.27
CA ASP A 362 -6.28 -16.50 11.83
C ASP A 362 -6.52 -15.14 11.17
N TRP A 363 -7.20 -14.22 11.86
CA TRP A 363 -7.40 -12.84 11.40
C TRP A 363 -6.07 -12.09 11.25
N ASP A 364 -5.20 -12.15 12.26
CA ASP A 364 -3.90 -11.50 12.20
C ASP A 364 -2.98 -12.15 11.16
N LYS A 365 -3.04 -13.47 10.98
CA LYS A 365 -2.34 -14.17 9.89
C LYS A 365 -2.80 -13.64 8.53
N LEU A 366 -4.11 -13.51 8.32
CA LEU A 366 -4.66 -13.02 7.05
C LEU A 366 -4.26 -11.56 6.78
N LYS A 367 -4.34 -10.69 7.79
CA LYS A 367 -3.85 -9.30 7.70
C LYS A 367 -2.36 -9.24 7.35
N ASN A 368 -1.53 -10.05 8.00
CA ASN A 368 -0.10 -10.09 7.74
C ASN A 368 0.22 -10.58 6.32
N ASN A 369 -0.50 -11.59 5.82
CA ASN A 369 -0.36 -12.05 4.44
C ASN A 369 -0.73 -10.96 3.43
N TYR A 370 -1.80 -10.20 3.69
CA TYR A 370 -2.19 -9.06 2.86
C TYR A 370 -1.13 -7.96 2.87
N ILE A 371 -0.68 -7.54 4.05
CA ILE A 371 0.38 -6.53 4.25
C ILE A 371 1.67 -6.93 3.52
N ASN A 372 2.09 -8.19 3.63
CA ASN A 372 3.28 -8.69 2.94
C ASN A 372 3.11 -8.68 1.41
N SER A 373 1.91 -9.02 0.93
CA SER A 373 1.58 -8.96 -0.50
C SER A 373 1.57 -7.52 -1.02
N VAL A 374 1.00 -6.58 -0.27
CA VAL A 374 1.02 -5.14 -0.55
C VAL A 374 2.46 -4.62 -0.61
N LYS A 375 3.30 -4.95 0.37
CA LYS A 375 4.73 -4.60 0.37
C LYS A 375 5.43 -5.06 -0.91
N GLY A 376 5.24 -6.32 -1.29
CA GLY A 376 5.82 -6.87 -2.53
C GLY A 376 5.33 -6.14 -3.79
N LYS A 377 4.05 -5.77 -3.85
CA LYS A 377 3.47 -5.01 -4.98
C LYS A 377 4.00 -3.59 -5.04
N ILE A 378 4.06 -2.85 -3.93
CA ILE A 378 4.62 -1.48 -3.90
C ILE A 378 6.06 -1.48 -4.39
N LYS A 379 6.89 -2.40 -3.88
CA LYS A 379 8.28 -2.57 -4.34
C LYS A 379 8.37 -2.84 -5.84
N SER A 380 7.50 -3.70 -6.36
CA SER A 380 7.42 -3.98 -7.80
C SER A 380 7.01 -2.75 -8.60
N TYR A 381 6.02 -1.98 -8.15
CA TYR A 381 5.57 -0.77 -8.84
C TYR A 381 6.65 0.31 -8.87
N PHE A 382 7.32 0.57 -7.75
CA PHE A 382 8.43 1.54 -7.73
C PHE A 382 9.60 1.08 -8.60
N GLY A 383 9.92 -0.22 -8.58
CA GLY A 383 10.89 -0.80 -9.52
C GLY A 383 10.48 -0.61 -10.99
N ASN A 384 9.19 -0.77 -11.31
CA ASN A 384 8.67 -0.54 -12.65
C ASN A 384 8.73 0.94 -13.05
N ILE A 385 8.50 1.88 -12.13
CA ILE A 385 8.68 3.32 -12.40
C ILE A 385 10.14 3.60 -12.80
N LEU A 386 11.10 3.13 -12.01
CA LEU A 386 12.52 3.28 -12.33
C LEU A 386 12.87 2.63 -13.68
N LYS A 387 12.35 1.44 -13.95
CA LYS A 387 12.54 0.78 -15.24
C LYS A 387 12.00 1.61 -16.40
N LEU A 388 10.84 2.24 -16.23
CA LEU A 388 10.26 3.12 -17.25
C LEU A 388 11.10 4.38 -17.46
N GLU A 389 11.64 4.98 -16.40
CA GLU A 389 12.58 6.10 -16.53
C GLU A 389 13.80 5.68 -17.35
N ILE A 390 14.40 4.52 -17.05
CA ILE A 390 15.53 3.98 -17.82
C ILE A 390 15.16 3.76 -19.30
N THR A 391 14.14 2.95 -19.57
CA THR A 391 13.88 2.47 -20.95
C THR A 391 13.15 3.48 -21.82
N GLU A 392 12.29 4.31 -21.24
CA GLU A 392 11.45 5.26 -22.00
C GLU A 392 11.98 6.68 -22.01
N LYS A 393 12.80 7.07 -21.02
CA LYS A 393 13.36 8.42 -20.92
C LYS A 393 14.85 8.44 -21.20
N TRP A 394 15.63 7.70 -20.42
CA TRP A 394 17.09 7.78 -20.43
C TRP A 394 17.71 7.17 -21.68
N GLU A 395 17.35 5.94 -22.03
CA GLU A 395 17.88 5.23 -23.21
C GLU A 395 17.46 5.88 -24.53
N LYS A 396 16.29 6.54 -24.54
CA LYS A 396 15.72 7.22 -25.71
C LYS A 396 16.06 8.71 -25.77
N GLU A 397 16.82 9.23 -24.79
CA GLU A 397 17.21 10.63 -24.65
C GLU A 397 16.03 11.62 -24.79
N VAL A 398 14.89 11.29 -24.20
CA VAL A 398 13.69 12.13 -24.27
C VAL A 398 13.79 13.25 -23.25
N GLN A 399 13.64 14.50 -23.68
CA GLN A 399 13.65 15.66 -22.79
C GLN A 399 12.55 15.58 -21.72
N PRO A 400 12.79 16.11 -20.50
CA PRO A 400 11.75 16.17 -19.47
C PRO A 400 10.61 17.09 -19.91
N GLU A 401 9.46 16.88 -19.29
CA GLU A 401 8.28 17.72 -19.54
C GLU A 401 8.51 19.10 -18.88
N VAL A 402 7.88 20.15 -19.42
CA VAL A 402 7.99 21.51 -18.87
C VAL A 402 6.61 21.96 -18.41
N GLU A 403 6.49 22.30 -17.13
CA GLU A 403 5.26 22.79 -16.52
C GLU A 403 5.59 24.04 -15.70
N GLU A 404 4.92 25.15 -15.97
CA GLU A 404 5.17 26.44 -15.29
C GLU A 404 6.65 26.88 -15.30
N ASN A 405 7.34 26.69 -16.43
CA ASN A 405 8.79 26.90 -16.60
C ASN A 405 9.70 26.01 -15.74
N LEU A 406 9.17 24.98 -15.09
CA LEU A 406 9.95 24.00 -14.36
C LEU A 406 10.03 22.68 -15.14
N TYR A 407 11.17 22.00 -15.05
CA TYR A 407 11.26 20.64 -15.56
C TYR A 407 10.53 19.69 -14.63
N ASN A 408 9.75 18.79 -15.23
CA ASN A 408 8.88 17.88 -14.52
C ASN A 408 9.12 16.42 -14.97
N SER A 409 8.95 15.50 -14.02
CA SER A 409 8.79 14.08 -14.28
C SER A 409 7.52 13.59 -13.58
N SER A 410 6.81 12.66 -14.22
CA SER A 410 5.64 12.02 -13.61
C SER A 410 5.97 11.18 -12.36
N LEU A 411 7.25 10.99 -12.03
CA LEU A 411 7.74 10.22 -10.88
C LEU A 411 6.97 10.50 -9.59
N SER A 412 6.79 11.78 -9.25
CA SER A 412 6.08 12.19 -8.02
C SER A 412 4.62 11.75 -8.03
N LEU A 413 3.90 12.05 -9.12
CA LEU A 413 2.49 11.74 -9.28
C LEU A 413 2.25 10.23 -9.33
N ASP A 414 3.12 9.49 -10.01
CA ASP A 414 3.04 8.04 -10.13
C ASP A 414 3.15 7.38 -8.74
N ILE A 415 4.14 7.80 -7.95
CA ILE A 415 4.34 7.32 -6.57
C ILE A 415 3.13 7.67 -5.70
N GLN A 416 2.69 8.93 -5.69
CA GLN A 416 1.56 9.36 -4.86
C GLN A 416 0.26 8.62 -5.23
N THR A 417 0.04 8.35 -6.51
CA THR A 417 -1.12 7.59 -7.00
C THR A 417 -1.09 6.16 -6.45
N ILE A 418 0.06 5.48 -6.54
CA ILE A 418 0.22 4.11 -6.00
C ILE A 418 -0.06 4.08 -4.50
N ILE A 419 0.49 5.04 -3.74
CA ILE A 419 0.27 5.14 -2.29
C ILE A 419 -1.23 5.35 -2.00
N ALA A 420 -1.86 6.31 -2.68
CA ALA A 420 -3.27 6.65 -2.48
C ALA A 420 -4.20 5.46 -2.77
N GLU A 421 -3.95 4.71 -3.84
CA GLU A 421 -4.77 3.56 -4.21
C GLU A 421 -4.69 2.42 -3.18
N HIS A 422 -3.47 2.05 -2.75
CA HIS A 422 -3.31 1.00 -1.74
C HIS A 422 -3.81 1.41 -0.35
N MET A 423 -3.67 2.69 0.02
CA MET A 423 -4.28 3.22 1.24
C MET A 423 -5.80 3.18 1.17
N LYS A 424 -6.41 3.58 0.05
CA LYS A 424 -7.86 3.53 -0.13
C LYS A 424 -8.40 2.10 0.00
N ALA A 425 -7.72 1.13 -0.64
CA ALA A 425 -8.07 -0.28 -0.50
C ALA A 425 -7.95 -0.73 0.97
N SER A 426 -6.83 -0.45 1.62
CA SER A 426 -6.62 -0.87 3.02
C SER A 426 -7.62 -0.22 3.98
N ARG A 427 -7.97 1.06 3.75
CA ARG A 427 -8.98 1.81 4.52
C ARG A 427 -10.36 1.19 4.40
N ALA A 428 -10.71 0.68 3.23
CA ALA A 428 -12.00 0.03 3.02
C ALA A 428 -12.16 -1.16 3.96
N ILE A 429 -11.07 -1.91 4.24
CA ILE A 429 -11.06 -3.01 5.21
C ILE A 429 -11.04 -2.48 6.65
N SER A 430 -9.99 -1.73 7.02
CA SER A 430 -9.88 -1.16 8.37
C SER A 430 -8.93 0.02 8.46
N ARG A 431 -9.12 0.86 9.49
CA ARG A 431 -8.23 2.00 9.75
C ARG A 431 -6.81 1.58 10.15
N SER A 432 -6.66 0.44 10.84
CA SER A 432 -5.33 -0.05 11.22
C SER A 432 -4.53 -0.53 10.02
N LEU A 433 -5.18 -1.21 9.07
CA LEU A 433 -4.55 -1.66 7.82
C LEU A 433 -4.10 -0.48 6.96
N GLU A 434 -4.91 0.57 6.88
CA GLU A 434 -4.49 1.79 6.18
C GLU A 434 -3.22 2.42 6.74
N MET A 435 -3.13 2.54 8.07
CA MET A 435 -1.94 3.10 8.72
C MET A 435 -0.71 2.22 8.46
N LYS A 436 -0.84 0.90 8.59
CA LYS A 436 0.25 -0.04 8.28
C LYS A 436 0.67 0.01 6.80
N THR A 437 -0.28 0.15 5.88
CA THR A 437 0.03 0.29 4.44
C THR A 437 0.77 1.59 4.17
N LEU A 438 0.40 2.70 4.81
CA LEU A 438 1.12 3.96 4.69
C LEU A 438 2.55 3.84 5.23
N GLU A 439 2.74 3.24 6.41
CA GLU A 439 4.07 2.97 6.98
C GLU A 439 4.95 2.15 6.04
N LEU A 440 4.38 1.10 5.41
CA LEU A 440 5.08 0.30 4.41
C LEU A 440 5.47 1.10 3.16
N CYS A 441 4.57 1.95 2.64
CA CYS A 441 4.85 2.82 1.52
C CYS A 441 6.04 3.75 1.81
N LEU A 442 6.06 4.34 3.01
CA LEU A 442 7.15 5.22 3.45
C LEU A 442 8.45 4.45 3.60
N ALA A 443 8.43 3.26 4.21
CA ALA A 443 9.60 2.41 4.34
C ALA A 443 10.19 2.02 2.98
N GLU A 444 9.36 1.65 1.99
CA GLU A 444 9.86 1.36 0.64
C GLU A 444 10.36 2.64 -0.07
N LEU A 445 9.77 3.82 0.19
CA LEU A 445 10.29 5.08 -0.33
C LEU A 445 11.71 5.39 0.18
N HIS A 446 11.99 5.07 1.45
CA HIS A 446 13.33 5.20 2.02
C HIS A 446 14.37 4.32 1.31
N GLU A 447 13.98 3.13 0.83
CA GLU A 447 14.85 2.26 0.02
C GLU A 447 14.92 2.70 -1.44
N PHE A 448 13.79 3.14 -2.00
CA PHE A 448 13.64 3.42 -3.42
C PHE A 448 14.39 4.67 -3.87
N ILE A 449 14.32 5.77 -3.11
CA ILE A 449 14.92 7.06 -3.50
C ILE A 449 16.46 6.96 -3.64
N PRO A 450 17.21 6.37 -2.68
CA PRO A 450 18.64 6.14 -2.85
C PRO A 450 18.95 5.25 -4.05
N ARG A 451 18.24 4.12 -4.20
CA ARG A 451 18.41 3.19 -5.33
C ARG A 451 18.20 3.88 -6.67
N PHE A 452 17.14 4.70 -6.78
CA PHE A 452 16.87 5.50 -7.97
C PHE A 452 18.03 6.46 -8.27
N GLY A 453 18.53 7.14 -7.23
CA GLY A 453 19.66 8.05 -7.33
C GLY A 453 20.94 7.39 -7.83
N GLU A 454 21.28 6.22 -7.28
CA GLU A 454 22.45 5.44 -7.66
C GLU A 454 22.41 5.04 -9.13
N GLU A 455 21.27 4.49 -9.59
CA GLU A 455 21.05 4.06 -10.98
C GLU A 455 21.14 5.24 -11.96
N PHE A 456 20.52 6.38 -11.64
CA PHE A 456 20.62 7.59 -12.46
C PHE A 456 22.08 8.07 -12.60
N MET A 457 22.85 7.97 -11.53
CA MET A 457 24.24 8.41 -11.48
C MET A 457 25.18 7.45 -12.20
N GLU A 458 24.94 6.15 -12.10
CA GLU A 458 25.68 5.12 -12.85
C GLU A 458 25.41 5.24 -14.36
N TRP A 459 24.14 5.37 -14.74
CA TRP A 459 23.74 5.63 -16.12
C TRP A 459 24.45 6.87 -16.69
N ASN A 460 24.50 7.95 -15.91
CA ASN A 460 25.18 9.18 -16.31
C ASN A 460 26.72 9.07 -16.29
N THR A 461 27.32 8.21 -15.47
CA THR A 461 28.78 8.06 -15.45
C THR A 461 29.28 7.30 -16.68
N SER A 462 28.51 6.33 -17.15
CA SER A 462 28.81 5.55 -18.35
C SER A 462 28.55 6.31 -19.67
N ARG A 463 27.82 7.42 -19.63
CA ARG A 463 27.36 8.16 -20.81
C ARG A 463 27.56 9.67 -20.68
N ASP A 464 27.91 10.32 -21.78
CA ASP A 464 28.00 11.77 -21.86
C ASP A 464 26.72 12.35 -22.50
N SER A 465 25.58 12.07 -21.86
CA SER A 465 24.26 12.37 -22.42
C SER A 465 23.83 13.82 -22.17
N PRO A 466 23.26 14.52 -23.17
CA PRO A 466 22.82 15.92 -23.04
C PRO A 466 21.60 16.09 -22.13
N ILE A 467 20.82 15.03 -21.89
CA ILE A 467 19.62 15.10 -21.05
C ILE A 467 19.91 15.03 -19.54
N PHE A 468 21.18 14.87 -19.13
CA PHE A 468 21.55 14.80 -17.72
C PHE A 468 21.17 16.06 -16.93
N ALA A 469 21.54 17.25 -17.42
CA ALA A 469 21.25 18.50 -16.73
C ALA A 469 19.74 18.82 -16.67
N PRO A 470 18.96 18.58 -17.74
CA PRO A 470 17.49 18.63 -17.66
C PRO A 470 16.89 17.68 -16.62
N TYR A 471 17.30 16.40 -16.60
CA TYR A 471 16.74 15.43 -15.64
C TYR A 471 17.22 15.64 -14.21
N PHE A 472 18.43 16.18 -14.01
CA PHE A 472 18.85 16.64 -12.68
C PHE A 472 17.81 17.60 -12.11
N ALA A 473 17.44 18.65 -12.86
CA ALA A 473 16.43 19.62 -12.43
C ALA A 473 15.05 18.98 -12.27
N ALA A 474 14.63 18.14 -13.23
CA ALA A 474 13.34 17.45 -13.17
C ALA A 474 13.18 16.57 -11.93
N TYR A 475 14.21 15.82 -11.54
CA TYR A 475 14.15 14.94 -10.38
C TYR A 475 14.21 15.70 -9.05
N ILE A 476 15.01 16.77 -8.96
CA ILE A 476 14.98 17.65 -7.79
C ILE A 476 13.56 18.21 -7.58
N ASN A 477 12.92 18.69 -8.65
CA ASN A 477 11.55 19.20 -8.59
C ASN A 477 10.55 18.11 -8.20
N SER A 478 10.65 16.93 -8.84
CA SER A 478 9.73 15.81 -8.61
C SER A 478 9.83 15.31 -7.17
N PHE A 479 11.03 15.18 -6.61
CA PHE A 479 11.19 14.74 -5.23
C PHE A 479 10.72 15.79 -4.21
N HIS A 480 10.91 17.08 -4.52
CA HIS A 480 10.31 18.14 -3.73
C HIS A 480 8.77 18.02 -3.72
N ASP A 481 8.17 17.77 -4.89
CA ASP A 481 6.72 17.60 -5.01
C ASP A 481 6.19 16.35 -4.35
N LEU A 482 7.00 15.29 -4.33
CA LEU A 482 6.68 14.08 -3.60
C LEU A 482 6.61 14.36 -2.10
N VAL A 483 7.59 15.05 -1.53
CA VAL A 483 7.58 15.42 -0.11
C VAL A 483 6.41 16.32 0.22
N SER A 484 6.15 17.34 -0.61
CA SER A 484 5.01 18.24 -0.44
C SER A 484 3.68 17.48 -0.49
N GLY A 485 3.52 16.55 -1.44
CA GLY A 485 2.36 15.68 -1.54
C GLY A 485 2.17 14.79 -0.31
N LEU A 486 3.25 14.18 0.19
CA LEU A 486 3.24 13.36 1.41
C LEU A 486 2.82 14.17 2.65
N GLN A 487 3.24 15.43 2.77
CA GLN A 487 2.85 16.31 3.88
C GLN A 487 1.39 16.79 3.76
N THR A 488 0.98 17.20 2.55
CA THR A 488 -0.32 17.87 2.35
C THR A 488 -1.48 16.88 2.18
N VAL A 489 -1.29 15.86 1.33
CA VAL A 489 -2.32 14.87 1.00
C VAL A 489 -2.39 13.79 2.08
N PHE A 490 -1.23 13.29 2.51
CA PHE A 490 -1.15 12.14 3.41
C PHE A 490 -0.90 12.51 4.88
N LYS A 491 -0.58 13.78 5.18
CA LYS A 491 -0.34 14.30 6.54
C LYS A 491 0.73 13.53 7.31
N VAL A 492 1.80 13.16 6.62
CA VAL A 492 2.91 12.36 7.14
C VAL A 492 4.07 13.25 7.62
N ASN A 493 4.77 12.83 8.68
CA ASN A 493 6.07 13.40 9.01
C ASN A 493 7.14 12.90 8.02
N THR A 494 7.72 13.82 7.25
CA THR A 494 8.68 13.52 6.19
C THR A 494 10.13 13.85 6.55
N GLU A 495 10.43 14.14 7.82
CA GLU A 495 11.78 14.57 8.27
C GLU A 495 12.89 13.59 7.85
N GLU A 496 12.70 12.29 8.08
CA GLU A 496 13.69 11.28 7.68
C GLU A 496 13.85 11.24 6.15
N LEU A 497 12.76 11.39 5.40
CA LEU A 497 12.78 11.37 3.93
C LEU A 497 13.46 12.63 3.36
N GLN A 498 13.27 13.78 4.01
CA GLN A 498 13.97 15.01 3.68
C GLN A 498 15.48 14.87 3.88
N ASN A 499 15.93 14.16 4.93
CA ASN A 499 17.35 13.87 5.13
C ASN A 499 17.93 13.01 3.99
N VAL A 500 17.19 11.98 3.56
CA VAL A 500 17.55 11.15 2.39
C VAL A 500 17.65 12.00 1.13
N LEU A 501 16.68 12.89 0.89
CA LEU A 501 16.66 13.76 -0.28
C LEU A 501 17.74 14.84 -0.25
N ALA A 502 18.09 15.37 0.93
CA ALA A 502 19.20 16.31 1.08
C ALA A 502 20.53 15.63 0.73
N ALA A 503 20.74 14.39 1.19
CA ALA A 503 21.91 13.59 0.82
C ALA A 503 21.95 13.30 -0.68
N LEU A 504 20.82 12.91 -1.28
CA LEU A 504 20.71 12.69 -2.72
C LEU A 504 21.00 13.96 -3.53
N THR A 505 20.40 15.08 -3.15
CA THR A 505 20.59 16.39 -3.78
C THR A 505 22.06 16.82 -3.72
N LYS A 506 22.72 16.63 -2.57
CA LYS A 506 24.15 16.89 -2.43
C LYS A 506 24.99 16.02 -3.37
N ASN A 507 24.67 14.73 -3.48
CA ASN A 507 25.36 13.82 -4.39
C ASN A 507 25.17 14.21 -5.86
N PHE A 508 23.94 14.56 -6.24
CA PHE A 508 23.62 15.05 -7.57
C PHE A 508 24.38 16.35 -7.89
N ARG A 509 24.39 17.35 -6.97
CA ARG A 509 25.15 18.61 -7.11
C ARG A 509 26.64 18.34 -7.33
N ASN A 510 27.23 17.45 -6.55
CA ASN A 510 28.64 17.10 -6.69
C ASN A 510 28.97 16.48 -8.06
N ASN A 511 28.13 15.57 -8.55
CA ASN A 511 28.33 14.96 -9.86
C ASN A 511 28.14 15.97 -11.00
N PHE A 512 27.12 16.82 -10.89
CA PHE A 512 26.89 17.93 -11.82
C PHE A 512 28.13 18.81 -11.95
N LEU A 513 28.68 19.28 -10.82
CA LEU A 513 29.89 20.10 -10.80
C LEU A 513 31.13 19.36 -11.33
N ASN A 514 31.26 18.06 -11.05
CA ASN A 514 32.36 17.25 -11.57
C ASN A 514 32.29 17.08 -13.09
N LYS A 515 31.10 16.89 -13.67
CA LYS A 515 30.90 16.85 -15.12
C LYS A 515 31.21 18.18 -15.77
N LEU A 516 30.67 19.27 -15.23
CA LEU A 516 30.97 20.62 -15.68
C LEU A 516 32.49 20.88 -15.66
N ARG A 517 33.17 20.51 -14.56
CA ARG A 517 34.63 20.65 -14.44
C ARG A 517 35.36 19.86 -15.51
N THR A 518 34.96 18.61 -15.75
CA THR A 518 35.60 17.75 -16.75
C THR A 518 35.50 18.37 -18.16
N LYS A 519 34.36 18.99 -18.49
CA LYS A 519 34.13 19.66 -19.78
C LYS A 519 34.86 21.00 -19.93
N THR A 520 34.92 21.79 -18.86
CA THR A 520 35.48 23.14 -18.90
C THR A 520 36.98 23.18 -18.66
N GLN A 521 37.58 22.20 -17.95
CA GLN A 521 39.01 22.18 -17.65
C GLN A 521 39.94 22.26 -18.87
N PRO A 522 39.67 21.56 -20.00
CA PRO A 522 40.47 21.69 -21.21
C PRO A 522 40.44 23.11 -21.80
N LEU A 523 39.30 23.80 -21.69
CA LEU A 523 39.13 25.18 -22.17
C LEU A 523 39.88 26.16 -21.26
N PHE A 524 39.77 25.99 -19.95
CA PHE A 524 40.54 26.78 -18.98
C PHE A 524 42.06 26.67 -19.21
N LYS A 525 42.58 25.47 -19.50
CA LYS A 525 44.02 25.25 -19.78
C LYS A 525 44.53 25.99 -21.03
N LYS A 526 43.65 26.45 -21.93
CA LYS A 526 44.01 27.23 -23.11
C LYS A 526 44.25 28.71 -22.81
N ILE A 527 43.74 29.22 -21.69
CA ILE A 527 43.89 30.64 -21.32
C ILE A 527 45.38 30.99 -21.24
N LEU A 528 45.78 32.11 -21.85
CA LEU A 528 47.17 32.59 -22.00
C LEU A 528 48.12 31.72 -22.85
N THR A 529 47.61 30.73 -23.57
CA THR A 529 48.38 30.07 -24.65
C THR A 529 48.58 31.00 -25.85
N LYS A 530 49.49 30.65 -26.77
CA LYS A 530 49.71 31.47 -27.98
C LYS A 530 48.43 31.62 -28.80
N ASP A 531 47.68 30.54 -28.97
CA ASP A 531 46.46 30.52 -29.79
C ASP A 531 45.35 31.36 -29.12
N TRP A 532 45.21 31.27 -27.80
CA TRP A 532 44.33 32.14 -27.04
C TRP A 532 44.75 33.63 -27.15
N ILE A 533 46.04 33.95 -27.13
CA ILE A 533 46.48 35.35 -27.29
C ILE A 533 46.19 35.86 -28.72
N LEU A 534 46.41 35.02 -29.74
CA LEU A 534 46.23 35.38 -31.16
C LEU A 534 44.78 35.42 -31.62
N ALA A 535 43.81 35.12 -30.74
CA ALA A 535 42.38 35.19 -31.03
C ALA A 535 41.91 34.24 -32.16
N THR A 536 42.55 33.07 -32.28
CA THR A 536 42.10 32.03 -33.23
C THR A 536 40.85 31.27 -32.75
N GLU A 537 40.50 31.37 -31.48
CA GLU A 537 39.32 30.73 -30.87
C GLU A 537 38.23 31.76 -30.53
N LYS A 538 36.96 31.37 -30.68
CA LYS A 538 35.83 32.22 -30.32
C LYS A 538 35.81 32.52 -28.81
N PRO A 539 35.58 33.78 -28.39
CA PRO A 539 35.59 34.18 -26.98
C PRO A 539 34.40 33.63 -26.16
N ASP A 540 33.34 33.19 -26.83
CA ASP A 540 32.13 32.65 -26.22
C ASP A 540 32.19 31.14 -25.94
N LEU A 541 33.19 30.41 -26.46
CA LEU A 541 33.25 28.94 -26.37
C LEU A 541 33.13 28.39 -24.94
N LEU A 542 33.84 29.02 -23.98
CA LEU A 542 33.75 28.64 -22.56
C LEU A 542 32.36 28.92 -22.01
N ALA A 543 31.78 30.08 -22.32
CA ALA A 543 30.44 30.44 -21.90
C ALA A 543 29.38 29.50 -22.46
N SER A 544 29.47 29.13 -23.75
CA SER A 544 28.57 28.15 -24.37
C SER A 544 28.67 26.78 -23.71
N THR A 545 29.87 26.33 -23.35
CA THR A 545 30.04 25.03 -22.65
C THR A 545 29.47 25.06 -21.23
N VAL A 546 29.58 26.19 -20.53
CA VAL A 546 28.95 26.36 -19.21
C VAL A 546 27.43 26.45 -19.35
N SER A 547 26.91 27.16 -20.37
CA SER A 547 25.48 27.33 -20.64
C SER A 547 24.76 26.00 -20.85
N GLN A 548 25.38 25.05 -21.57
CA GLN A 548 24.84 23.69 -21.79
C GLN A 548 24.47 22.94 -20.51
N PHE A 549 24.98 23.38 -19.35
CA PHE A 549 24.61 22.84 -18.05
C PHE A 549 23.75 23.83 -17.28
N SER A 550 24.23 25.07 -17.14
CA SER A 550 23.66 26.09 -16.26
C SER A 550 22.28 26.59 -16.70
N GLU A 551 21.98 26.64 -18.00
CA GLU A 551 20.68 27.11 -18.50
C GLU A 551 19.51 26.26 -17.99
N HIS A 552 19.74 24.99 -17.71
CA HIS A 552 18.73 24.08 -17.20
C HIS A 552 18.36 24.34 -15.74
N LEU A 553 19.22 25.03 -14.98
CA LEU A 553 18.99 25.27 -13.56
C LEU A 553 17.90 26.32 -13.30
N GLN A 554 17.61 27.19 -14.28
CA GLN A 554 16.46 28.11 -14.23
C GLN A 554 15.12 27.36 -14.19
N HIS A 555 15.11 26.08 -14.60
CA HIS A 555 13.95 25.20 -14.58
C HIS A 555 13.89 24.33 -13.31
N THR A 556 14.68 24.66 -12.29
CA THR A 556 14.69 24.00 -10.97
C THR A 556 13.98 24.88 -9.95
N LYS A 557 13.29 24.27 -8.98
CA LYS A 557 12.66 24.99 -7.87
C LYS A 557 13.71 25.71 -7.01
N GLU A 558 13.37 26.93 -6.61
CA GLU A 558 14.17 27.71 -5.69
C GLU A 558 14.15 27.11 -4.27
N PRO A 559 15.25 27.21 -3.49
CA PRO A 559 16.50 27.91 -3.79
C PRO A 559 17.56 27.05 -4.52
N VAL A 560 17.27 25.78 -4.80
CA VAL A 560 18.29 24.79 -5.21
C VAL A 560 18.95 25.15 -6.54
N GLY A 561 18.14 25.61 -7.51
CA GLY A 561 18.64 26.06 -8.82
C GLY A 561 19.59 27.24 -8.72
N GLN A 562 19.15 28.33 -8.06
CA GLN A 562 19.94 29.54 -7.89
C GLN A 562 21.21 29.31 -7.07
N GLU A 563 21.16 28.52 -6.00
CA GLU A 563 22.35 28.18 -5.21
C GLU A 563 23.41 27.49 -6.08
N LEU A 564 23.01 26.47 -6.85
CA LEU A 564 23.93 25.76 -7.72
C LEU A 564 24.45 26.66 -8.86
N LEU A 565 23.63 27.57 -9.38
CA LEU A 565 24.08 28.60 -10.33
C LEU A 565 25.15 29.52 -9.73
N CYS A 566 24.99 29.93 -8.46
CA CYS A 566 25.99 30.73 -7.75
C CYS A 566 27.30 29.94 -7.55
N ASP A 567 27.21 28.66 -7.19
CA ASP A 567 28.38 27.76 -7.07
C ASP A 567 29.11 27.62 -8.41
N ILE A 568 28.37 27.46 -9.52
CA ILE A 568 28.92 27.38 -10.87
C ILE A 568 29.62 28.69 -11.23
N HIS A 569 28.99 29.83 -10.97
CA HIS A 569 29.57 31.15 -11.23
C HIS A 569 30.89 31.34 -10.49
N LYS A 570 30.89 31.04 -9.19
CA LYS A 570 32.10 31.07 -8.36
C LYS A 570 33.18 30.13 -8.89
N TYR A 571 32.82 28.89 -9.25
CA TYR A 571 33.75 27.93 -9.83
C TYR A 571 34.41 28.46 -11.11
N VAL A 572 33.62 28.99 -12.05
CA VAL A 572 34.11 29.47 -13.34
C VAL A 572 35.10 30.61 -13.15
N VAL A 573 34.77 31.60 -12.31
CA VAL A 573 35.65 32.76 -12.04
C VAL A 573 36.92 32.31 -11.31
N ARG A 574 36.78 31.44 -10.31
CA ARG A 574 37.91 30.89 -9.56
C ARG A 574 38.90 30.16 -10.47
N GLU A 575 38.42 29.27 -11.33
CA GLU A 575 39.26 28.50 -12.24
C GLU A 575 39.90 29.39 -13.31
N TYR A 576 39.15 30.39 -13.82
CA TYR A 576 39.68 31.40 -14.74
C TYR A 576 40.88 32.13 -14.12
N ILE A 577 40.72 32.68 -12.92
CA ILE A 577 41.79 33.40 -12.21
C ILE A 577 42.95 32.46 -11.92
N THR A 578 42.67 31.22 -11.49
CA THR A 578 43.69 30.20 -11.22
C THR A 578 44.58 29.98 -12.45
N GLN A 579 44.01 29.82 -13.64
CA GLN A 579 44.80 29.66 -14.87
C GLN A 579 45.55 30.93 -15.26
N VAL A 580 45.00 32.12 -14.98
CA VAL A 580 45.67 33.40 -15.25
C VAL A 580 46.89 33.62 -14.35
N ILE A 581 46.84 33.23 -13.08
CA ILE A 581 47.94 33.46 -12.12
C ILE A 581 48.98 32.34 -12.09
N LYS A 582 48.66 31.17 -12.65
CA LYS A 582 49.55 30.01 -12.80
C LYS A 582 50.80 30.19 -13.71
N PRO A 583 50.81 31.01 -14.78
CA PRO A 583 51.91 31.02 -15.75
C PRO A 583 53.23 31.49 -15.15
N ARG A 584 54.28 30.71 -15.41
CA ARG A 584 55.65 31.00 -14.96
C ARG A 584 56.43 31.94 -15.90
N ARG A 585 55.79 32.43 -16.97
CA ARG A 585 56.43 33.24 -18.04
C ARG A 585 55.96 34.68 -17.99
N LYS A 586 56.90 35.61 -18.13
CA LYS A 586 56.62 37.05 -18.22
C LYS A 586 55.90 37.36 -19.52
N MET A 587 54.83 38.16 -19.44
CA MET A 587 54.10 38.63 -20.60
C MET A 587 54.87 39.70 -21.37
N LYS A 588 54.98 39.49 -22.68
CA LYS A 588 55.56 40.44 -23.64
C LYS A 588 54.76 41.75 -23.63
N ARG A 589 55.43 42.88 -23.89
CA ARG A 589 54.77 44.21 -23.78
C ARG A 589 53.67 44.37 -24.82
N GLU A 590 53.90 43.80 -26.00
CA GLU A 590 53.08 43.88 -27.20
C GLU A 590 51.76 43.12 -27.01
N THR A 591 51.75 42.05 -26.21
CA THR A 591 50.57 41.19 -26.01
C THR A 591 49.69 41.61 -24.84
N ARG A 592 50.16 42.47 -23.93
CA ARG A 592 49.43 42.84 -22.70
C ARG A 592 48.06 43.45 -22.94
N GLN A 593 47.97 44.36 -23.91
CA GLN A 593 46.72 45.04 -24.24
C GLN A 593 45.71 44.07 -24.87
N GLN A 594 46.18 43.15 -25.72
CA GLN A 594 45.35 42.11 -26.32
C GLN A 594 44.83 41.13 -25.25
N VAL A 595 45.69 40.69 -24.34
CA VAL A 595 45.31 39.83 -23.21
C VAL A 595 44.29 40.52 -22.31
N SER A 596 44.55 41.77 -21.92
CA SER A 596 43.65 42.57 -21.07
C SER A 596 42.26 42.73 -21.72
N LYS A 597 42.21 43.12 -23.00
CA LYS A 597 40.95 43.25 -23.75
C LYS A 597 40.19 41.92 -23.81
N ARG A 598 40.89 40.82 -24.08
CA ARG A 598 40.28 39.49 -24.18
C ARG A 598 39.75 39.00 -22.83
N MET A 599 40.51 39.15 -21.75
CA MET A 599 40.04 38.82 -20.39
C MET A 599 38.78 39.60 -20.03
N ASN A 600 38.75 40.90 -20.30
CA ASN A 600 37.57 41.73 -20.04
C ASN A 600 36.36 41.29 -20.86
N GLN A 601 36.57 40.92 -22.12
CA GLN A 601 35.50 40.43 -22.99
C GLN A 601 34.94 39.09 -22.50
N GLU A 602 35.79 38.10 -22.22
CA GLU A 602 35.37 36.78 -21.75
C GLU A 602 34.69 36.88 -20.36
N ALA A 603 35.22 37.70 -19.45
CA ALA A 603 34.61 37.92 -18.14
C ALA A 603 33.19 38.47 -18.24
N LYS A 604 32.97 39.46 -19.12
CA LYS A 604 31.65 40.06 -19.34
C LYS A 604 30.67 39.06 -19.97
N ILE A 605 31.11 38.27 -20.95
CA ILE A 605 30.28 37.23 -21.57
C ILE A 605 29.85 36.19 -20.53
N LEU A 606 30.79 35.69 -19.72
CA LEU A 606 30.51 34.68 -18.70
C LEU A 606 29.58 35.19 -17.62
N ASN A 607 29.84 36.38 -17.07
CA ASN A 607 29.01 36.97 -16.03
C ASN A 607 27.60 37.22 -16.53
N ASN A 608 27.45 37.94 -17.66
CA ASN A 608 26.12 38.27 -18.18
C ASN A 608 25.29 37.00 -18.44
N MET A 609 25.89 35.97 -19.05
CA MET A 609 25.19 34.71 -19.30
C MET A 609 24.68 34.05 -18.00
N LEU A 610 25.49 34.00 -16.94
CA LEU A 610 25.08 33.39 -15.67
C LEU A 610 24.09 34.25 -14.88
N ILE A 611 24.21 35.58 -14.96
CA ILE A 611 23.25 36.51 -14.37
C ILE A 611 21.89 36.40 -15.08
N ASP A 612 21.89 36.36 -16.41
CA ASP A 612 20.68 36.21 -17.23
C ASP A 612 19.95 34.88 -16.92
N GLN A 613 20.69 33.84 -16.52
CA GLN A 613 20.15 32.55 -16.08
C GLN A 613 19.71 32.51 -14.60
N GLY A 614 19.92 33.59 -13.83
CA GLY A 614 19.43 33.71 -12.44
C GLY A 614 20.50 33.65 -11.34
N SER A 615 21.80 33.65 -11.68
CA SER A 615 22.87 33.76 -10.67
C SER A 615 22.80 35.11 -9.93
N ALA A 616 22.97 35.08 -8.61
CA ALA A 616 23.04 36.30 -7.78
C ALA A 616 24.49 36.78 -7.55
N SER A 617 25.48 36.22 -8.25
CA SER A 617 26.91 36.41 -7.95
C SER A 617 27.62 37.47 -8.82
N ASP A 618 26.96 38.57 -9.16
CA ASP A 618 27.53 39.66 -10.01
C ASP A 618 28.80 40.31 -9.40
N TRP A 619 28.94 40.22 -8.08
CA TRP A 619 30.14 40.65 -7.34
C TRP A 619 31.42 39.93 -7.77
N LEU A 620 31.35 38.85 -8.57
CA LEU A 620 32.50 38.13 -9.09
C LEU A 620 33.10 38.78 -10.35
N LEU A 621 32.32 39.55 -11.12
CA LEU A 621 32.77 40.17 -12.37
C LEU A 621 34.01 41.09 -12.19
N PRO A 622 34.06 41.96 -11.17
CA PRO A 622 35.21 42.86 -10.97
C PRO A 622 36.55 42.12 -10.81
N ALA A 623 36.57 40.89 -10.28
CA ALA A 623 37.80 40.15 -9.99
C ALA A 623 38.68 39.97 -11.24
N ILE A 624 38.09 39.54 -12.35
CA ILE A 624 38.82 39.33 -13.61
C ILE A 624 39.17 40.68 -14.24
N HIS A 625 38.27 41.67 -14.16
CA HIS A 625 38.51 43.03 -14.67
C HIS A 625 39.70 43.70 -14.00
N HIS A 626 39.81 43.62 -12.67
CA HIS A 626 40.94 44.16 -11.92
C HIS A 626 42.27 43.55 -12.37
N ILE A 627 42.32 42.22 -12.50
CA ILE A 627 43.52 41.52 -12.98
C ILE A 627 43.86 41.93 -14.42
N ALA A 628 42.86 42.01 -15.30
CA ALA A 628 43.02 42.44 -16.68
C ALA A 628 43.55 43.89 -16.78
N ASN A 629 43.06 44.80 -15.94
CA ASN A 629 43.50 46.19 -15.87
C ASN A 629 44.97 46.28 -15.43
N ILE A 630 45.38 45.52 -14.41
CA ILE A 630 46.77 45.43 -13.96
C ILE A 630 47.70 44.91 -15.09
N VAL A 631 47.27 43.88 -15.82
CA VAL A 631 48.05 43.27 -16.92
C VAL A 631 48.21 44.25 -18.08
N GLY A 632 47.14 44.94 -18.47
CA GLY A 632 47.11 45.85 -19.62
C GLY A 632 47.82 47.19 -19.38
N GLU A 633 47.77 47.73 -18.16
CA GLU A 633 48.18 49.10 -17.88
C GLU A 633 49.68 49.38 -18.12
N LYS A 634 49.94 50.53 -18.75
CA LYS A 634 51.28 51.02 -19.10
C LYS A 634 51.84 51.93 -18.00
N LYS A 635 51.01 52.78 -17.40
CA LYS A 635 51.38 53.77 -16.37
C LYS A 635 51.57 53.11 -15.01
N LYS A 636 52.67 53.43 -14.33
CA LYS A 636 53.05 52.76 -13.07
C LYS A 636 52.12 53.12 -11.90
N ASP A 637 51.70 54.37 -11.83
CA ASP A 637 50.88 54.85 -10.71
C ASP A 637 49.48 54.25 -10.77
N LYS A 638 48.90 54.17 -11.98
CA LYS A 638 47.63 53.45 -12.24
C LYS A 638 47.65 51.96 -11.88
N ILE A 639 48.79 51.29 -12.04
CA ILE A 639 48.90 49.88 -11.62
C ILE A 639 48.77 49.75 -10.10
N LYS A 640 49.26 50.72 -9.34
CA LYS A 640 49.11 50.73 -7.89
C LYS A 640 47.66 50.93 -7.51
N GLU A 641 46.96 51.86 -8.18
CA GLU A 641 45.53 52.11 -8.01
C GLU A 641 44.72 50.82 -8.23
N TYR A 642 44.89 50.15 -9.39
CA TYR A 642 44.17 48.89 -9.66
C TYR A 642 44.52 47.75 -8.68
N VAL A 643 45.74 47.69 -8.14
CA VAL A 643 46.09 46.71 -7.10
C VAL A 643 45.37 47.03 -5.79
N MET A 644 45.22 48.32 -5.45
CA MET A 644 44.48 48.73 -4.25
C MET A 644 42.98 48.47 -4.40
N GLU A 645 42.39 48.78 -5.56
CA GLU A 645 40.98 48.46 -5.88
C GLU A 645 40.72 46.95 -5.76
N LEU A 646 41.58 46.11 -6.35
CA LEU A 646 41.47 44.66 -6.20
C LEU A 646 41.51 44.19 -4.74
N CYS A 647 42.36 44.79 -3.91
CA CYS A 647 42.47 44.43 -2.49
C CYS A 647 41.29 44.95 -1.65
N GLN A 648 40.66 46.04 -2.10
CA GLN A 648 39.49 46.62 -1.43
C GLN A 648 38.24 45.78 -1.71
N ASP A 649 38.03 45.41 -2.98
CA ASP A 649 36.87 44.61 -3.39
C ASP A 649 37.00 43.14 -2.95
N TYR A 650 38.23 42.62 -2.84
CA TYR A 650 38.51 41.24 -2.44
C TYR A 650 39.56 41.19 -1.30
N PRO A 651 39.14 41.40 -0.04
CA PRO A 651 40.04 41.49 1.09
C PRO A 651 40.74 40.16 1.43
N ASP A 652 40.20 39.04 0.97
CA ASP A 652 40.77 37.70 1.12
C ASP A 652 41.95 37.41 0.18
N ILE A 653 42.33 38.38 -0.67
CA ILE A 653 43.51 38.26 -1.54
C ILE A 653 44.83 38.27 -0.76
N ARG A 654 45.57 37.16 -0.91
CA ARG A 654 46.90 36.97 -0.31
C ARG A 654 48.02 37.62 -1.12
N LYS A 655 49.14 37.87 -0.45
CA LYS A 655 50.36 38.49 -1.03
C LYS A 655 50.84 37.76 -2.28
N GLU A 656 50.77 36.44 -2.25
CA GLU A 656 51.24 35.53 -3.28
C GLU A 656 50.45 35.71 -4.58
N HIS A 657 49.13 35.92 -4.48
CA HIS A 657 48.27 36.20 -5.64
C HIS A 657 48.68 37.51 -6.32
N ILE A 658 48.87 38.57 -5.52
CA ILE A 658 49.30 39.89 -6.03
C ILE A 658 50.66 39.76 -6.73
N LEU A 659 51.61 39.06 -6.12
CA LEU A 659 52.93 38.83 -6.70
C LEU A 659 52.88 38.02 -8.00
N ALA A 660 51.95 37.07 -8.11
CA ALA A 660 51.72 36.28 -9.30
C ALA A 660 51.14 37.13 -10.44
N VAL A 661 50.11 37.94 -10.18
CA VAL A 661 49.53 38.88 -11.15
C VAL A 661 50.57 39.89 -11.65
N LEU A 662 51.34 40.51 -10.75
CA LEU A 662 52.41 41.44 -11.14
C LEU A 662 53.58 40.73 -11.86
N GLY A 663 53.80 39.45 -11.53
CA GLY A 663 54.77 38.56 -12.17
C GLY A 663 54.38 38.26 -13.61
N LEU A 664 53.12 37.89 -13.83
CA LEU A 664 52.50 37.67 -15.14
C LEU A 664 52.70 38.90 -16.02
N ARG A 665 52.36 40.11 -15.53
CA ARG A 665 52.59 41.38 -16.23
C ARG A 665 54.06 41.56 -16.65
N GLY A 666 55.01 41.02 -15.89
CA GLY A 666 56.45 41.14 -16.15
C GLY A 666 57.14 42.27 -15.39
N LEU A 667 56.64 42.65 -14.20
CA LEU A 667 57.34 43.60 -13.31
C LEU A 667 58.57 42.96 -12.64
N GLY A 668 59.66 43.73 -12.55
CA GLY A 668 60.89 43.31 -11.85
C GLY A 668 60.66 43.11 -10.33
N ARG A 669 61.51 42.30 -9.68
CA ARG A 669 61.40 41.95 -8.25
C ARG A 669 61.27 43.18 -7.34
N ALA A 670 62.18 44.14 -7.47
CA ALA A 670 62.17 45.36 -6.64
C ALA A 670 60.87 46.17 -6.76
N LYS A 671 60.32 46.29 -7.99
CA LYS A 671 59.07 47.02 -8.25
C LYS A 671 57.87 46.31 -7.66
N ARG A 672 57.82 44.98 -7.75
CA ARG A 672 56.78 44.16 -7.11
C ARG A 672 56.78 44.36 -5.59
N GLN A 673 57.96 44.33 -4.98
CA GLN A 673 58.09 44.54 -3.53
C GLN A 673 57.71 45.97 -3.10
N ALA A 674 57.97 47.00 -3.93
CA ALA A 674 57.56 48.37 -3.62
C ALA A 674 56.03 48.53 -3.59
N ILE A 675 55.31 47.94 -4.54
CA ILE A 675 53.83 47.97 -4.58
C ILE A 675 53.25 47.23 -3.38
N ILE A 676 53.80 46.06 -3.05
CA ILE A 676 53.39 45.25 -1.90
C ILE A 676 53.61 46.01 -0.58
N ARG A 677 54.79 46.61 -0.38
CA ARG A 677 55.10 47.40 0.83
C ARG A 677 54.15 48.59 1.00
N GLN A 678 53.75 49.23 -0.09
CA GLN A 678 52.79 50.33 -0.06
C GLN A 678 51.41 49.85 0.40
N ARG A 679 50.92 48.71 -0.09
CA ARG A 679 49.68 48.09 0.39
C ARG A 679 49.71 47.82 1.89
N TYR A 680 50.75 47.14 2.38
CA TYR A 680 50.84 46.77 3.79
C TYR A 680 51.03 47.97 4.74
N ARG A 681 51.54 49.10 4.25
CA ARG A 681 51.55 50.36 5.00
C ARG A 681 50.16 51.01 5.14
N LEU A 682 49.21 50.66 4.28
CA LEU A 682 47.85 51.23 4.27
C LEU A 682 46.83 50.34 5.01
N GLN A 683 47.22 49.15 5.48
CA GLN A 683 46.30 48.11 5.99
C GLN A 683 46.41 47.88 7.52
N GLU A 684 46.80 48.89 8.30
CA GLU A 684 46.91 48.81 9.78
C GLU A 684 45.57 48.88 10.55
N SER A 685 44.42 48.51 9.97
CA SER A 685 43.17 48.34 10.74
C SER A 685 42.43 47.04 10.40
N PRO A 686 42.07 46.20 11.39
CA PRO A 686 41.29 45.00 11.15
C PRO A 686 39.80 45.32 11.24
N HIS A 687 39.07 45.23 10.13
CA HIS A 687 37.62 45.06 10.17
C HIS A 687 37.25 43.73 9.53
N GLY A 688 36.99 42.77 10.41
CA GLY A 688 36.31 41.52 10.09
C GLY A 688 34.82 41.80 9.89
N GLY A 689 34.36 41.56 8.67
CA GLY A 689 32.99 41.19 8.39
C GLY A 689 33.06 39.92 7.55
N ALA A 690 32.08 39.02 7.71
CA ALA A 690 31.97 37.82 6.88
C ALA A 690 31.78 38.21 5.41
N SER A 691 32.87 38.45 4.68
CA SER A 691 32.82 38.75 3.26
C SER A 691 32.80 37.44 2.47
N SER A 692 32.08 37.44 1.35
CA SER A 692 32.13 36.37 0.35
C SER A 692 33.59 36.05 0.01
N THR A 693 33.96 34.77 0.10
CA THR A 693 35.33 34.30 -0.16
C THR A 693 35.51 33.98 -1.64
N LEU A 694 36.62 34.39 -2.25
CA LEU A 694 37.00 34.02 -3.62
C LEU A 694 38.48 33.61 -3.68
N PHE A 695 39.38 34.53 -3.33
CA PHE A 695 40.83 34.29 -3.37
C PHE A 695 41.31 33.38 -2.24
N ALA A 696 40.58 33.26 -1.13
CA ALA A 696 40.87 32.29 -0.09
C ALA A 696 40.91 30.85 -0.65
N GLU A 697 40.02 30.55 -1.61
CA GLU A 697 39.87 29.23 -2.25
C GLU A 697 40.76 29.02 -3.48
N ILE A 698 41.50 30.03 -3.91
CA ILE A 698 42.47 29.92 -5.02
C ILE A 698 43.81 29.57 -4.41
N ASP A 699 44.47 28.52 -4.90
CA ASP A 699 45.81 28.17 -4.42
C ASP A 699 46.84 29.24 -4.79
N ALA A 700 47.63 29.67 -3.79
CA ALA A 700 48.72 30.61 -3.99
C ALA A 700 49.83 29.98 -4.85
N PRO A 701 50.25 30.62 -5.97
CA PRO A 701 51.35 30.09 -6.78
C PRO A 701 52.64 30.04 -5.96
N THR A 702 53.33 28.90 -5.96
CA THR A 702 54.64 28.76 -5.32
C THR A 702 55.66 29.63 -6.06
N ILE A 703 55.92 30.82 -5.53
CA ILE A 703 56.97 31.70 -6.05
C ILE A 703 58.29 31.14 -5.51
N ILE A 704 58.92 30.23 -6.27
CA ILE A 704 60.28 29.80 -5.96
C ILE A 704 61.17 31.04 -6.08
N SER A 705 61.55 31.60 -4.94
CA SER A 705 62.63 32.56 -4.86
C SER A 705 63.94 31.80 -5.10
N CYS A 706 64.28 31.56 -6.36
CA CYS A 706 65.67 31.24 -6.67
C CYS A 706 66.49 32.47 -6.27
N PHE A 707 67.38 32.22 -5.30
CA PHE A 707 68.32 33.16 -4.70
C PHE A 707 69.09 33.93 -5.77
#